data_AF-A0A9P8G9A0-F1
#
_entry.id   AF-A0A9P8G9A0-F1
#
_cell.length_a   1.000
_cell.length_b   1.000
_cell.length_c   1.000
_cell.angle_alpha   90.00
_cell.angle_beta   90.00
_cell.angle_gamma   90.00
#
_symmetry.space_group_name_H-M   'P 1'
#
loop_
_entity.id
_entity.type
_entity.pdbx_description
1 polymer ?
#
loop_
_entity_poly.entity_id
_entity_poly.type
_entity_poly.pdbx_seq_one_letter_code
_entity_poly.pdbx_strand_id
1 'polypeptide(L)'
;MRPGLPRVYRVACAQGLRYNSLEAGENNTGHISVDSKEGVLFFNNLYPLRLQWLLRLPLLSAEKLFSTLTGGDKSMGAIDPQKVIKRAQEATPDKPVQASVVEVLPRVKEGGAFVKFTYDSGSKLADIEAAIQKHLQDHQVRPWWAPITNVRAGLVKGKPWVEDLYRLPSQRLRVEFLPTAPGGEVAELSQEQLYAFFRPYGKLADIISQPSDSKVLPKFANIDFTTVRKAVMAKNCLHGYVVSEEQGGGKLGTVFRISYEKRQKFKWFIDWLTNHPRIVIPAIAALVAGITVAVFDPIRTAFIKGHITRTLHLEDNRVYRWFKKQASELLDVVRLRSNTPDEAGMEAIWEDQKGNINEIRTWLMETADTFIVVQGPRGSGKRELVVDQALKDRRNKLVIDCKPIQEARGDSGTINATAAEVGYRPVFSWMNSISGLIDLAAQGATGVKTGFSETLDSQLNKIFTNTQTALKQIALDGRKKDDRDANLSDDEYLEAHPERRPVVVIDNFLHKSQEGTVVYDKIAEWAARITTSNIAHVIFLTHDVSFSKSLSKALPDRVFRQISLSDTSLEVAKRFVINHIDFEAEDAEAGIKQLTPSQRRKDLGELDSVLPALGGRLTDLEFLARRIKAGETPRKAVREIVEQSASEILKMFVLGQEDGGRQWTPQQAWLLIKQLAKDQSIRYNEILLSDSYKSGGEKALAALEQAELIAIQSYNGRPYAIKPGRPVYQPAFEKLTEDKVLQSRMDLAVLAEGIKAETQSIDKYEQELHLLGELPRQPAELTSRVNYLLSKVMASQAKVEAYEKQSGELKKILTSEY
;
A
#
# COMPACT_ATOMS: atom_id res chain seq x y z
N MET A 1 56.13 72.19 21.28
CA MET A 1 55.27 73.28 21.80
C MET A 1 53.94 72.71 22.25
N ARG A 2 53.68 72.70 23.57
CA ARG A 2 52.33 72.64 24.19
C ARG A 2 51.68 74.06 24.08
N PRO A 3 50.46 74.38 24.59
CA PRO A 3 49.39 73.59 25.26
C PRO A 3 47.94 73.95 24.79
N GLY A 4 46.90 73.34 25.40
CA GLY A 4 45.53 73.90 25.34
C GLY A 4 44.42 73.03 25.96
N LEU A 5 44.16 73.23 27.25
CA LEU A 5 43.09 72.67 28.10
C LEU A 5 41.64 72.98 27.59
N PRO A 6 40.61 72.28 28.13
CA PRO A 6 39.27 72.21 27.55
C PRO A 6 38.43 73.46 27.83
N ARG A 7 37.63 73.88 26.84
CA ARG A 7 36.56 74.86 27.03
C ARG A 7 35.30 74.18 27.54
N VAL A 8 34.96 74.52 28.77
CA VAL A 8 33.64 74.41 29.41
C VAL A 8 32.55 74.81 28.41
N TYR A 9 31.74 73.84 27.98
CA TYR A 9 30.40 74.17 27.48
C TYR A 9 29.47 74.26 28.68
N ARG A 10 29.10 75.49 29.02
CA ARG A 10 27.92 75.79 29.83
C ARG A 10 26.75 74.99 29.28
N VAL A 11 26.24 74.05 30.06
CA VAL A 11 24.93 73.45 29.81
C VAL A 11 23.91 74.56 30.01
N ALA A 12 23.46 75.14 28.90
CA ALA A 12 22.24 75.92 28.90
C ALA A 12 21.11 74.98 29.33
N CYS A 13 20.48 75.32 30.45
CA CYS A 13 19.30 74.68 30.98
C CYS A 13 18.16 74.90 29.97
N ALA A 14 18.00 73.98 29.03
CA ALA A 14 16.84 73.90 28.15
C ALA A 14 15.92 72.81 28.69
N GLN A 15 14.80 73.24 29.27
CA GLN A 15 13.67 72.38 29.62
C GLN A 15 13.11 71.77 28.33
N GLY A 16 13.60 70.58 27.99
CA GLY A 16 13.05 69.73 26.94
C GLY A 16 12.71 68.37 27.54
N LEU A 17 11.42 68.04 27.60
CA LEU A 17 10.93 66.69 27.91
C LEU A 17 11.65 65.69 26.99
N ARG A 18 12.46 64.80 27.58
CA ARG A 18 13.07 63.68 26.84
C ARG A 18 11.96 62.70 26.47
N TYR A 19 11.44 62.84 25.25
CA TYR A 19 10.62 61.80 24.64
C TYR A 19 11.55 60.80 23.94
N ASN A 20 11.43 59.54 24.33
CA ASN A 20 12.02 58.31 23.76
C ASN A 20 13.34 57.84 24.40
N SER A 21 13.21 56.99 25.41
CA SER A 21 14.16 55.91 25.67
C SER A 21 13.44 54.62 26.11
N LEU A 22 13.40 53.66 25.17
CA LEU A 22 13.74 52.24 25.29
C LEU A 22 12.98 51.36 26.31
N GLU A 23 12.53 50.18 25.85
CA GLU A 23 11.95 49.09 26.67
C GLU A 23 12.87 48.56 27.80
N ALA A 24 14.02 49.21 28.04
CA ALA A 24 15.09 48.86 28.97
C ALA A 24 15.25 49.85 30.16
N GLY A 25 14.29 50.75 30.40
CA GLY A 25 14.28 51.66 31.56
C GLY A 25 15.25 52.85 31.45
N GLU A 26 15.39 53.63 32.53
CA GLU A 26 16.25 54.82 32.54
C GLU A 26 17.72 54.40 32.31
N ASN A 27 18.40 55.05 31.35
CA ASN A 27 19.79 54.75 30.96
C ASN A 27 20.05 53.27 30.57
N ASN A 28 19.05 52.52 30.10
CA ASN A 28 19.15 51.08 29.77
C ASN A 28 19.52 50.17 30.95
N THR A 29 19.27 50.62 32.19
CA THR A 29 19.61 49.87 33.42
C THR A 29 18.53 48.88 33.87
N GLY A 30 17.36 48.89 33.22
CA GLY A 30 16.21 48.05 33.55
C GLY A 30 15.42 48.50 34.79
N HIS A 31 15.79 49.64 35.39
CA HIS A 31 15.14 50.19 36.59
C HIS A 31 14.69 51.64 36.36
N ILE A 32 13.74 52.08 37.19
CA ILE A 32 13.23 53.45 37.22
C ILE A 32 13.71 54.06 38.54
N SER A 33 14.53 55.12 38.47
CA SER A 33 14.95 55.85 39.66
C SER A 33 13.80 56.72 40.16
N VAL A 34 13.60 56.79 41.47
CA VAL A 34 12.52 57.56 42.10
C VAL A 34 13.15 58.42 43.19
N ASP A 35 13.10 59.74 43.03
CA ASP A 35 13.55 60.67 44.06
C ASP A 35 12.52 60.81 45.19
N SER A 36 12.92 61.38 46.33
CA SER A 36 12.09 61.51 47.54
C SER A 36 10.78 62.32 47.36
N LYS A 37 10.62 63.04 46.24
CA LYS A 37 9.41 63.81 45.87
C LYS A 37 8.72 63.29 44.60
N GLU A 38 9.11 62.10 44.14
CA GLU A 38 8.59 61.47 42.94
C GLU A 38 7.85 60.18 43.27
N GLY A 39 6.88 59.82 42.43
CA GLY A 39 6.15 58.56 42.50
C GLY A 39 6.01 57.96 41.11
N VAL A 40 5.74 56.64 41.06
CA VAL A 40 5.52 55.91 39.81
C VAL A 40 4.17 55.20 39.86
N LEU A 41 3.34 55.45 38.85
CA LEU A 41 2.06 54.76 38.62
C LEU A 41 2.19 53.83 37.42
N PHE A 42 1.61 52.63 37.51
CA PHE A 42 1.49 51.73 36.36
C PHE A 42 0.05 51.75 35.83
N PHE A 43 -0.11 52.20 34.58
CA PHE A 43 -1.37 52.14 33.86
C PHE A 43 -1.44 50.85 33.04
N ASN A 44 -2.50 50.07 33.27
CA ASN A 44 -2.73 48.79 32.62
C ASN A 44 -3.87 48.90 31.59
N ASN A 45 -3.86 48.03 30.59
CA ASN A 45 -4.83 47.99 29.49
C ASN A 45 -4.73 49.20 28.53
N LEU A 46 -3.51 49.72 28.32
CA LEU A 46 -3.22 50.76 27.32
C LEU A 46 -2.85 50.21 25.94
N TYR A 47 -2.48 48.92 25.83
CA TYR A 47 -2.15 48.25 24.56
C TYR A 47 -2.75 46.82 24.50
N PRO A 48 -3.08 46.28 23.31
CA PRO A 48 -3.70 44.97 23.15
C PRO A 48 -2.73 43.79 23.38
N LEU A 49 -2.99 42.98 24.42
CA LEU A 49 -2.21 41.77 24.73
C LEU A 49 -2.35 40.63 23.70
N ARG A 50 -3.47 40.55 22.95
CA ARG A 50 -3.74 39.44 22.02
C ARG A 50 -2.90 39.47 20.75
N LEU A 51 -2.30 40.61 20.41
CA LEU A 51 -1.50 40.81 19.19
C LEU A 51 0.01 40.58 19.43
N GLN A 52 0.40 40.16 20.63
CA GLN A 52 1.82 39.97 21.01
C GLN A 52 2.54 38.86 20.25
N TRP A 53 1.81 37.91 19.64
CA TRP A 53 2.44 36.89 18.80
C TRP A 53 3.08 37.48 17.54
N LEU A 54 2.62 38.65 17.07
CA LEU A 54 3.21 39.38 15.94
C LEU A 54 4.61 39.92 16.27
N LEU A 55 4.91 40.14 17.57
CA LEU A 55 6.25 40.52 18.05
C LEU A 55 7.27 39.37 17.95
N ARG A 56 6.88 38.16 17.46
CA ARG A 56 7.82 37.06 17.15
C ARG A 56 8.44 37.19 15.76
N LEU A 57 7.89 38.04 14.90
CA LEU A 57 8.40 38.22 13.54
C LEU A 57 9.60 39.18 13.60
N PRO A 58 10.80 38.76 13.17
CA PRO A 58 12.04 39.53 13.36
C PRO A 58 12.07 40.87 12.62
N LEU A 59 11.17 41.09 11.66
CA LEU A 59 11.07 42.33 10.86
C LEU A 59 10.14 43.41 11.46
N LEU A 60 9.38 43.10 12.51
CA LEU A 60 8.38 44.01 13.08
C LEU A 60 8.83 44.46 14.49
N SER A 61 9.37 45.67 14.60
CA SER A 61 9.60 46.29 15.91
C SER A 61 8.25 46.69 16.55
N ALA A 62 8.14 46.57 17.87
CA ALA A 62 6.94 46.95 18.62
C ALA A 62 6.49 48.38 18.28
N GLU A 63 7.46 49.30 18.14
CA GLU A 63 7.23 50.69 17.77
C GLU A 63 6.62 50.85 16.37
N LYS A 64 7.07 50.10 15.36
CA LYS A 64 6.52 50.16 13.99
C LYS A 64 5.13 49.56 13.88
N LEU A 65 4.85 48.48 14.62
CA LEU A 65 3.51 47.87 14.65
C LEU A 65 2.47 48.78 15.30
N PHE A 66 2.84 49.46 16.39
CA PHE A 66 1.87 50.29 17.11
C PHE A 66 1.71 51.69 16.53
N SER A 67 2.77 52.32 16.01
CA SER A 67 2.66 53.61 15.30
C SER A 67 1.80 53.54 14.03
N THR A 68 1.78 52.38 13.36
CA THR A 68 0.89 52.13 12.21
C THR A 68 -0.55 51.82 12.64
N LEU A 69 -0.76 51.18 13.79
CA LEU A 69 -2.09 50.91 14.35
C LEU A 69 -2.77 52.13 14.99
N THR A 70 -2.01 53.10 15.50
CA THR A 70 -2.56 54.32 16.13
C THR A 70 -2.61 55.54 15.20
N GLY A 71 -2.38 55.36 13.90
CA GLY A 71 -2.61 56.41 12.90
C GLY A 71 -1.67 57.62 13.00
N GLY A 72 -0.40 57.40 13.35
CA GLY A 72 0.64 58.43 13.28
C GLY A 72 0.60 59.55 14.34
N ASP A 73 -0.43 59.60 15.19
CA ASP A 73 -0.44 60.52 16.34
C ASP A 73 0.47 59.95 17.44
N LYS A 74 1.44 60.76 17.87
CA LYS A 74 2.45 60.44 18.91
C LYS A 74 1.86 60.41 20.33
N SER A 75 0.58 60.04 20.44
CA SER A 75 -0.16 59.83 21.67
C SER A 75 -0.07 58.35 22.05
N MET A 76 0.41 58.08 23.25
CA MET A 76 0.73 56.75 23.72
C MET A 76 -0.56 55.92 23.95
N GLY A 77 -0.91 55.05 23.02
CA GLY A 77 -2.07 54.16 23.15
C GLY A 77 -3.42 54.88 23.01
N ALA A 78 -4.53 54.19 23.30
CA ALA A 78 -5.88 54.72 23.08
C ALA A 78 -6.24 55.91 24.00
N ILE A 79 -5.49 56.10 25.10
CA ILE A 79 -5.71 57.12 26.13
C ILE A 79 -4.35 57.62 26.63
N ASP A 80 -4.11 58.94 26.55
CA ASP A 80 -2.91 59.55 27.15
C ASP A 80 -3.01 59.56 28.69
N PRO A 81 -2.06 58.92 29.40
CA PRO A 81 -2.07 58.90 30.87
C PRO A 81 -1.93 60.30 31.48
N GLN A 82 -1.23 61.22 30.80
CA GLN A 82 -1.10 62.62 31.21
C GLN A 82 -2.46 63.34 31.25
N LYS A 83 -3.34 63.09 30.27
CA LYS A 83 -4.68 63.68 30.22
C LYS A 83 -5.57 63.10 31.33
N VAL A 84 -5.39 61.83 31.68
CA VAL A 84 -6.13 61.19 32.78
C VAL A 84 -5.73 61.78 34.14
N ILE A 85 -4.43 62.01 34.37
CA ILE A 85 -3.94 62.59 35.63
C ILE A 85 -4.42 64.04 35.77
N LYS A 86 -4.32 64.86 34.71
CA LYS A 86 -4.85 66.24 34.72
C LYS A 86 -6.36 66.30 34.99
N ARG A 87 -7.16 65.45 34.33
CA ARG A 87 -8.61 65.39 34.55
C ARG A 87 -8.98 64.88 35.94
N ALA A 88 -8.22 63.95 36.51
CA ALA A 88 -8.44 63.49 37.88
C ALA A 88 -8.17 64.59 38.92
N GLN A 89 -7.26 65.52 38.63
CA GLN A 89 -6.97 66.69 39.48
C GLN A 89 -8.09 67.72 39.39
N GLU A 90 -8.56 68.01 38.17
CA GLU A 90 -9.66 68.94 37.92
C GLU A 90 -10.99 68.45 38.52
N ALA A 91 -11.21 67.13 38.56
CA ALA A 91 -12.43 66.51 39.09
C ALA A 91 -12.50 66.42 40.63
N THR A 92 -11.42 66.77 41.37
CA THR A 92 -11.35 66.65 42.84
C THR A 92 -11.07 68.00 43.52
N PRO A 93 -12.02 68.96 43.54
CA PRO A 93 -11.78 70.33 43.98
C PRO A 93 -11.57 70.52 45.51
N ASP A 94 -12.02 69.59 46.36
CA ASP A 94 -11.97 69.75 47.83
C ASP A 94 -10.63 69.37 48.49
N LYS A 95 -9.70 68.73 47.75
CA LYS A 95 -8.32 68.42 48.17
C LYS A 95 -7.39 68.51 46.95
N PRO A 96 -6.68 69.63 46.72
CA PRO A 96 -5.87 69.81 45.52
C PRO A 96 -4.62 68.92 45.58
N VAL A 97 -4.71 67.74 44.96
CA VAL A 97 -3.55 66.88 44.70
C VAL A 97 -2.81 67.45 43.50
N GLN A 98 -1.78 68.28 43.73
CA GLN A 98 -0.93 68.78 42.67
C GLN A 98 0.13 67.72 42.32
N ALA A 99 -0.06 67.04 41.18
CA ALA A 99 0.87 66.04 40.67
C ALA A 99 1.25 66.36 39.21
N SER A 100 2.52 66.64 38.94
CA SER A 100 2.97 66.93 37.58
C SER A 100 3.66 65.70 36.98
N VAL A 101 3.30 65.34 35.75
CA VAL A 101 3.91 64.16 35.08
C VAL A 101 5.29 64.55 34.55
N VAL A 102 6.30 63.82 34.98
CA VAL A 102 7.70 63.98 34.56
C VAL A 102 7.96 63.15 33.31
N GLU A 103 7.63 61.86 33.35
CA GLU A 103 7.98 60.91 32.30
C GLU A 103 6.92 59.81 32.14
N VAL A 104 6.73 59.34 30.91
CA VAL A 104 5.87 58.19 30.59
C VAL A 104 6.71 57.14 29.87
N LEU A 105 6.83 55.96 30.44
CA LEU A 105 7.59 54.83 29.91
C LEU A 105 6.62 53.75 29.40
N PRO A 106 6.43 53.60 28.08
CA PRO A 106 5.51 52.62 27.52
C PRO A 106 6.01 51.18 27.72
N ARG A 107 5.11 50.27 28.08
CA ARG A 107 5.38 48.85 28.28
C ARG A 107 4.45 47.97 27.43
N VAL A 108 4.75 47.94 26.13
CA VAL A 108 3.91 47.29 25.10
C VAL A 108 3.76 45.78 25.33
N LYS A 109 4.85 45.09 25.70
CA LYS A 109 4.86 43.64 26.03
C LYS A 109 3.92 43.25 27.16
N GLU A 110 3.57 44.17 28.05
CA GLU A 110 2.67 43.91 29.17
C GLU A 110 1.36 44.70 29.03
N GLY A 111 1.14 45.39 27.92
CA GLY A 111 -0.13 46.05 27.62
C GLY A 111 -0.36 47.33 28.43
N GLY A 112 0.68 47.98 28.96
CA GLY A 112 0.57 49.12 29.88
C GLY A 112 1.68 50.17 29.72
N ALA A 113 1.79 51.10 30.66
CA ALA A 113 2.86 52.10 30.73
C ALA A 113 3.13 52.53 32.18
N PHE A 114 4.39 52.82 32.51
CA PHE A 114 4.77 53.47 33.76
C PHE A 114 4.71 54.99 33.59
N VAL A 115 4.26 55.69 34.63
CA VAL A 115 4.13 57.14 34.63
C VAL A 115 4.80 57.67 35.88
N LYS A 116 5.89 58.40 35.69
CA LYS A 116 6.64 59.08 36.75
C LYS A 116 6.06 60.46 36.95
N PHE A 117 5.73 60.81 38.18
CA PHE A 117 5.13 62.09 38.52
C PHE A 117 5.76 62.66 39.80
N THR A 118 5.82 63.98 39.90
CA THR A 118 6.19 64.70 41.14
C THR A 118 4.94 65.10 41.89
N TYR A 119 5.02 65.18 43.21
CA TYR A 119 3.92 65.62 44.07
C TYR A 119 4.43 66.57 45.17
N ASP A 120 3.56 67.47 45.65
CA ASP A 120 3.90 68.44 46.68
C ASP A 120 3.97 67.83 48.09
N SER A 121 4.84 68.39 48.94
CA SER A 121 5.22 67.89 50.28
C SER A 121 4.05 67.71 51.29
N GLY A 122 2.84 68.18 50.97
CA GLY A 122 1.64 68.05 51.80
C GLY A 122 0.71 66.89 51.44
N SER A 123 0.92 66.20 50.31
CA SER A 123 0.05 65.11 49.83
C SER A 123 0.68 63.73 50.05
N LYS A 124 -0.10 62.73 50.52
CA LYS A 124 0.36 61.33 50.61
C LYS A 124 0.16 60.61 49.28
N LEU A 125 1.14 59.81 48.83
CA LEU A 125 1.07 59.01 47.60
C LEU A 125 -0.20 58.14 47.48
N ALA A 126 -0.69 57.62 48.60
CA ALA A 126 -1.91 56.80 48.65
C ALA A 126 -3.19 57.60 48.31
N ASP A 127 -3.23 58.89 48.66
CA ASP A 127 -4.37 59.77 48.37
C ASP A 127 -4.44 60.08 46.86
N ILE A 128 -3.26 60.20 46.22
CA ILE A 128 -3.11 60.39 44.77
C ILE A 128 -3.57 59.14 44.01
N GLU A 129 -3.15 57.96 44.46
CA GLU A 129 -3.60 56.68 43.90
C GLU A 129 -5.12 56.52 44.01
N ALA A 130 -5.69 56.81 45.18
CA ALA A 130 -7.13 56.69 45.43
C ALA A 130 -7.94 57.64 44.55
N ALA A 131 -7.49 58.90 44.37
CA ALA A 131 -8.15 59.87 43.50
C ALA A 131 -8.14 59.41 42.04
N ILE A 132 -7.00 58.93 41.53
CA ILE A 132 -6.88 58.45 40.14
C ILE A 132 -7.69 57.17 39.92
N GLN A 133 -7.67 56.24 40.89
CA GLN A 133 -8.48 55.02 40.81
C GLN A 133 -9.98 55.31 40.82
N LYS A 134 -10.43 56.26 41.65
CA LYS A 134 -11.83 56.69 41.71
C LYS A 134 -12.25 57.33 40.38
N HIS A 135 -11.45 58.25 39.85
CA HIS A 135 -11.71 58.87 38.55
C HIS A 135 -11.79 57.85 37.40
N LEU A 136 -10.88 56.87 37.36
CA LEU A 136 -10.89 55.79 36.36
C LEU A 136 -12.09 54.84 36.50
N GLN A 137 -12.60 54.65 37.72
CA GLN A 137 -13.80 53.84 37.98
C GLN A 137 -15.07 54.57 37.53
N ASP A 138 -15.19 55.86 37.86
CA ASP A 138 -16.39 56.67 37.58
C ASP A 138 -16.55 56.94 36.08
N HIS A 139 -15.46 57.25 35.36
CA HIS A 139 -15.51 57.58 33.93
C HIS A 139 -15.32 56.39 33.00
N GLN A 140 -15.14 55.17 33.54
CA GLN A 140 -14.96 53.91 32.83
C GLN A 140 -14.17 54.00 31.52
N VAL A 141 -12.93 54.46 31.62
CA VAL A 141 -12.08 54.70 30.46
C VAL A 141 -11.75 53.37 29.76
N ARG A 142 -12.31 53.15 28.57
CA ARG A 142 -12.21 51.89 27.79
C ARG A 142 -11.48 52.10 26.46
N PRO A 143 -10.40 51.35 26.18
CA PRO A 143 -9.79 51.35 24.85
C PRO A 143 -10.72 50.73 23.82
N TRP A 144 -10.69 51.22 22.57
CA TRP A 144 -11.55 50.74 21.48
C TRP A 144 -11.38 49.24 21.15
N TRP A 145 -10.18 48.68 21.33
CA TRP A 145 -9.90 47.25 21.13
C TRP A 145 -10.29 46.37 22.33
N ALA A 146 -10.73 46.96 23.45
CA ALA A 146 -11.09 46.23 24.67
C ALA A 146 -12.35 46.83 25.35
N PRO A 147 -13.51 46.80 24.68
CA PRO A 147 -14.72 47.54 25.08
C PRO A 147 -15.38 47.06 26.39
N ILE A 148 -14.99 45.88 26.88
CA ILE A 148 -15.56 45.25 28.09
C ILE A 148 -14.65 45.49 29.31
N THR A 149 -13.50 46.13 29.13
CA THR A 149 -12.47 46.22 30.17
C THR A 149 -11.91 47.62 30.30
N ASN A 150 -11.93 48.13 31.52
CA ASN A 150 -11.48 49.49 31.82
C ASN A 150 -9.95 49.54 32.02
N VAL A 151 -9.37 50.71 31.75
CA VAL A 151 -8.01 51.06 32.18
C VAL A 151 -7.97 51.15 33.70
N ARG A 152 -6.89 50.63 34.29
CA ARG A 152 -6.64 50.71 35.74
C ARG A 152 -5.25 51.28 35.98
N ALA A 153 -5.10 52.03 37.06
CA ALA A 153 -3.82 52.51 37.54
C ALA A 153 -3.55 51.98 38.95
N GLY A 154 -2.32 51.60 39.24
CA GLY A 154 -1.86 51.20 40.57
C GLY A 154 -0.53 51.87 40.90
N LEU A 155 -0.33 52.21 42.17
CA LEU A 155 0.93 52.72 42.66
C LEU A 155 1.98 51.62 42.65
N VAL A 156 3.15 51.90 42.09
CA VAL A 156 4.28 50.98 42.12
C VAL A 156 4.94 51.09 43.49
N LYS A 157 4.74 50.05 44.32
CA LYS A 157 5.24 49.98 45.70
C LYS A 157 6.66 49.40 45.78
N GLY A 158 7.01 48.54 44.84
CA GLY A 158 8.33 47.91 44.74
C GLY A 158 9.27 48.62 43.78
N LYS A 159 10.41 47.99 43.50
CA LYS A 159 11.33 48.39 42.44
C LYS A 159 11.02 47.61 41.16
N PRO A 160 10.26 48.18 40.21
CA PRO A 160 9.89 47.46 38.99
C PRO A 160 11.14 47.13 38.18
N TRP A 161 11.10 45.98 37.52
CA TRP A 161 12.16 45.55 36.61
C TRP A 161 11.64 45.59 35.18
N VAL A 162 12.08 46.60 34.44
CA VAL A 162 11.71 46.86 33.05
C VAL A 162 12.68 46.07 32.16
N GLU A 163 12.39 44.79 31.97
CA GLU A 163 13.23 43.85 31.21
C GLU A 163 12.92 43.86 29.71
N ASP A 164 13.92 43.83 28.82
CA ASP A 164 13.69 43.62 27.37
C ASP A 164 13.57 42.12 27.01
N LEU A 165 13.67 41.22 28.00
CA LEU A 165 13.58 39.78 27.79
C LEU A 165 12.22 39.35 27.22
N TYR A 166 12.23 38.32 26.35
CA TYR A 166 11.02 37.80 25.71
C TYR A 166 10.19 36.90 26.65
N ARG A 167 9.61 37.51 27.69
CA ARG A 167 8.72 36.86 28.67
C ARG A 167 7.30 37.37 28.51
N LEU A 168 6.46 36.56 27.86
CA LEU A 168 5.06 36.91 27.63
C LEU A 168 4.24 36.82 28.92
N PRO A 169 3.29 37.76 29.15
CA PRO A 169 2.38 37.72 30.28
C PRO A 169 1.58 36.42 30.38
N SER A 170 1.47 35.89 31.60
CA SER A 170 0.66 34.71 31.94
C SER A 170 -0.32 35.04 33.07
N GLN A 171 -1.33 34.20 33.24
CA GLN A 171 -2.24 34.27 34.39
C GLN A 171 -1.56 33.82 35.70
N ARG A 172 -0.55 32.95 35.59
CA ARG A 172 0.22 32.43 36.73
C ARG A 172 1.48 33.27 36.93
N LEU A 173 1.65 33.77 38.14
CA LEU A 173 2.86 34.43 38.60
C LEU A 173 3.61 33.51 39.55
N ARG A 174 4.92 33.41 39.37
CA ARG A 174 5.83 32.77 40.31
C ARG A 174 6.48 33.87 41.15
N VAL A 175 6.19 33.87 42.45
CA VAL A 175 6.73 34.81 43.43
C VAL A 175 7.85 34.11 44.18
N GLU A 176 9.09 34.48 43.90
CA GLU A 176 10.28 34.00 44.61
C GLU A 176 10.58 34.94 45.79
N PHE A 177 10.90 34.34 46.93
CA PHE A 177 11.29 35.06 48.14
C PHE A 177 12.82 35.22 48.17
N LEU A 178 13.30 36.46 48.14
CA LEU A 178 14.72 36.79 48.17
C LEU A 178 15.10 37.57 49.43
N PRO A 179 16.33 37.43 49.94
CA PRO A 179 16.80 38.22 51.07
C PRO A 179 17.15 39.66 50.63
N THR A 180 17.01 40.62 51.55
CA THR A 180 17.38 42.03 51.31
C THR A 180 18.89 42.24 51.17
N ALA A 181 19.70 41.37 51.78
CA ALA A 181 21.15 41.37 51.72
C ALA A 181 21.70 39.98 51.31
N PRO A 182 22.84 39.90 50.60
CA PRO A 182 23.44 38.62 50.22
C PRO A 182 23.82 37.83 51.49
N GLY A 183 23.25 36.63 51.64
CA GLY A 183 23.46 35.74 52.79
C GLY A 183 22.45 35.88 53.95
N GLY A 184 21.42 36.73 53.82
CA GLY A 184 20.36 36.86 54.82
C GLY A 184 19.35 35.69 54.82
N GLU A 185 18.74 35.43 55.98
CA GLU A 185 17.62 34.48 56.11
C GLU A 185 16.35 35.04 55.45
N VAL A 186 15.58 34.15 54.80
CA VAL A 186 14.36 34.49 54.07
C VAL A 186 13.15 33.94 54.82
N ALA A 187 12.14 34.78 55.08
CA ALA A 187 10.89 34.33 55.66
C ALA A 187 9.94 33.79 54.58
N GLU A 188 9.38 32.60 54.81
CA GLU A 188 8.29 32.09 53.99
C GLU A 188 6.98 32.76 54.38
N LEU A 189 6.28 33.31 53.39
CA LEU A 189 4.97 33.92 53.63
C LEU A 189 3.86 32.89 53.58
N SER A 190 2.88 33.06 54.47
CA SER A 190 1.67 32.26 54.46
C SER A 190 0.80 32.59 53.25
N GLN A 191 -0.10 31.67 52.88
CA GLN A 191 -1.05 31.89 51.78
C GLN A 191 -1.96 33.10 52.05
N GLU A 192 -2.30 33.36 53.32
CA GLU A 192 -3.13 34.50 53.73
C GLU A 192 -2.41 35.84 53.55
N GLN A 193 -1.12 35.89 53.89
CA GLN A 193 -0.28 37.07 53.67
C GLN A 193 -0.14 37.36 52.18
N LEU A 194 0.14 36.33 51.37
CA LEU A 194 0.17 36.46 49.91
C LEU A 194 -1.19 36.90 49.34
N TYR A 195 -2.30 36.39 49.88
CA TYR A 195 -3.63 36.84 49.51
C TYR A 195 -3.79 38.34 49.79
N ALA A 196 -3.43 38.81 51.00
CA ALA A 196 -3.54 40.21 51.37
C ALA A 196 -2.76 41.16 50.45
N PHE A 197 -1.53 40.78 50.04
CA PHE A 197 -0.72 41.59 49.13
C PHE A 197 -1.25 41.63 47.70
N PHE A 198 -1.69 40.49 47.16
CA PHE A 198 -2.01 40.36 45.74
C PHE A 198 -3.50 40.62 45.42
N ARG A 199 -4.40 40.51 46.42
CA ARG A 199 -5.85 40.72 46.27
C ARG A 199 -6.25 42.13 45.80
N PRO A 200 -5.62 43.24 46.26
CA PRO A 200 -5.97 44.59 45.80
C PRO A 200 -5.88 44.77 44.28
N TYR A 201 -4.96 44.06 43.62
CA TYR A 201 -4.74 44.16 42.17
C TYR A 201 -5.73 43.31 41.35
N GLY A 202 -6.44 42.35 41.98
CA GLY A 202 -7.36 41.50 41.26
C GLY A 202 -7.95 40.31 42.02
N LYS A 203 -8.94 39.64 41.40
CA LYS A 203 -9.45 38.35 41.88
C LYS A 203 -8.46 37.24 41.56
N LEU A 204 -7.94 36.61 42.61
CA LEU A 204 -7.10 35.42 42.56
C LEU A 204 -7.98 34.19 42.27
N ALA A 205 -7.45 33.26 41.49
CA ALA A 205 -8.03 31.97 41.20
C ALA A 205 -7.51 30.91 42.18
N ASP A 206 -6.21 30.92 42.47
CA ASP A 206 -5.56 29.97 43.38
C ASP A 206 -4.21 30.51 43.88
N ILE A 207 -3.74 30.02 45.03
CA ILE A 207 -2.40 30.26 45.58
C ILE A 207 -1.81 28.91 45.96
N ILE A 208 -0.77 28.49 45.24
CA ILE A 208 -0.08 27.21 45.45
C ILE A 208 1.29 27.51 46.03
N SER A 209 1.45 27.29 47.33
CA SER A 209 2.76 27.33 47.98
C SER A 209 3.58 26.11 47.58
N GLN A 210 4.89 26.31 47.42
CA GLN A 210 5.81 25.21 47.22
C GLN A 210 5.79 24.25 48.43
N PRO A 211 5.80 22.92 48.23
CA PRO A 211 5.84 21.96 49.32
C PRO A 211 7.10 22.14 50.20
N SER A 212 6.95 21.99 51.51
CA SER A 212 8.02 22.20 52.51
C SER A 212 9.26 21.31 52.29
N ASP A 213 9.08 20.13 51.70
CA ASP A 213 10.14 19.13 51.43
C ASP A 213 10.92 19.37 50.11
N SER A 214 10.58 20.41 49.36
CA SER A 214 11.21 20.62 48.05
C SER A 214 12.60 21.28 48.16
N LYS A 215 13.57 20.74 47.42
CA LYS A 215 14.98 21.19 47.41
C LYS A 215 15.26 22.42 46.51
N VAL A 216 14.23 23.03 45.92
CA VAL A 216 14.39 24.12 44.94
C VAL A 216 14.45 25.46 45.66
N LEU A 217 15.60 26.13 45.59
CA LEU A 217 15.86 27.48 46.12
C LEU A 217 16.04 28.47 44.94
N PRO A 218 15.62 29.75 45.07
CA PRO A 218 14.88 30.34 46.20
C PRO A 218 13.46 29.78 46.32
N LYS A 219 12.93 29.76 47.55
CA LYS A 219 11.56 29.30 47.80
C LYS A 219 10.57 30.21 47.07
N PHE A 220 9.50 29.62 46.53
CA PHE A 220 8.53 30.35 45.74
C PHE A 220 7.09 29.94 46.01
N ALA A 221 6.16 30.82 45.65
CA ALA A 221 4.73 30.53 45.62
C ALA A 221 4.15 30.90 44.25
N ASN A 222 3.25 30.06 43.75
CA ASN A 222 2.57 30.27 42.49
C ASN A 222 1.19 30.87 42.72
N ILE A 223 0.97 32.07 42.19
CA ILE A 223 -0.27 32.82 42.33
C ILE A 223 -0.98 32.85 40.98
N ASP A 224 -2.18 32.29 40.93
CA ASP A 224 -3.01 32.28 39.73
C ASP A 224 -4.03 33.41 39.80
N PHE A 225 -4.04 34.28 38.79
CA PHE A 225 -5.07 35.29 38.62
C PHE A 225 -6.14 34.82 37.64
N THR A 226 -7.38 35.27 37.87
CA THR A 226 -8.50 35.05 36.93
C THR A 226 -8.25 35.59 35.51
N THR A 227 -7.44 36.64 35.38
CA THR A 227 -7.14 37.31 34.10
C THR A 227 -5.70 37.77 34.04
N VAL A 228 -5.05 37.63 32.87
CA VAL A 228 -3.63 38.01 32.65
C VAL A 228 -3.37 39.48 33.02
N ARG A 229 -4.29 40.39 32.71
CA ARG A 229 -4.13 41.82 33.01
C ARG A 229 -3.99 42.10 34.51
N LYS A 230 -4.71 41.39 35.36
CA LYS A 230 -4.59 41.54 36.82
C LYS A 230 -3.23 41.03 37.31
N ALA A 231 -2.74 39.94 36.71
CA ALA A 231 -1.41 39.41 36.99
C ALA A 231 -0.31 40.40 36.58
N VAL A 232 -0.44 41.04 35.40
CA VAL A 232 0.46 42.10 34.95
C VAL A 232 0.49 43.27 35.93
N MET A 233 -0.68 43.74 36.37
CA MET A 233 -0.78 44.83 37.33
C MET A 233 -0.06 44.49 38.64
N ALA A 234 -0.31 43.30 39.18
CA ALA A 234 0.32 42.84 40.41
C ALA A 234 1.84 42.69 40.26
N LYS A 235 2.34 42.11 39.16
CA LYS A 235 3.78 42.02 38.88
C LYS A 235 4.39 43.42 38.88
N ASN A 236 3.87 44.33 38.07
CA ASN A 236 4.51 45.63 37.87
C ASN A 236 4.43 46.56 39.09
N CYS A 237 3.45 46.38 39.98
CA CYS A 237 3.33 47.17 41.21
C CYS A 237 4.10 46.59 42.40
N LEU A 238 4.21 45.26 42.51
CA LEU A 238 4.81 44.57 43.67
C LEU A 238 6.20 43.98 43.42
N HIS A 239 6.69 43.93 42.18
CA HIS A 239 8.03 43.41 41.91
C HIS A 239 9.08 44.26 42.64
N GLY A 240 9.99 43.60 43.37
CA GLY A 240 11.00 44.26 44.19
C GLY A 240 10.45 44.93 45.46
N TYR A 241 9.22 44.63 45.87
CA TYR A 241 8.66 45.09 47.14
C TYR A 241 9.35 44.39 48.32
N VAL A 242 9.74 45.16 49.33
CA VAL A 242 10.37 44.66 50.56
C VAL A 242 9.29 44.55 51.63
N VAL A 243 9.01 43.33 52.07
CA VAL A 243 8.07 43.06 53.17
C VAL A 243 8.80 43.34 54.48
N SER A 244 8.25 44.26 55.28
CA SER A 244 8.78 44.60 56.60
C SER A 244 8.49 43.51 57.64
N GLU A 245 9.16 43.58 58.79
CA GLU A 245 8.97 42.64 59.90
C GLU A 245 7.51 42.60 60.38
N GLU A 246 6.87 43.78 60.51
CA GLU A 246 5.44 43.92 60.88
C GLU A 246 4.48 43.21 59.92
N GLN A 247 4.89 43.03 58.67
CA GLN A 247 4.09 42.41 57.62
C GLN A 247 4.43 40.92 57.39
N GLY A 248 5.25 40.33 58.27
CA GLY A 248 5.66 38.92 58.20
C GLY A 248 6.93 38.65 57.37
N GLY A 249 7.70 39.68 57.01
CA GLY A 249 8.88 39.58 56.14
C GLY A 249 10.16 39.09 56.81
N GLY A 250 10.12 38.74 58.10
CA GLY A 250 11.30 38.33 58.88
C GLY A 250 12.18 39.51 59.33
N LYS A 251 13.20 39.22 60.15
CA LYS A 251 14.06 40.23 60.82
C LYS A 251 14.83 41.15 59.87
N LEU A 252 15.19 40.67 58.68
CA LEU A 252 15.95 41.40 57.66
C LEU A 252 15.08 41.86 56.46
N GLY A 253 13.77 41.58 56.51
CA GLY A 253 12.84 41.79 55.41
C GLY A 253 13.01 40.79 54.26
N THR A 254 11.92 40.56 53.53
CA THR A 254 11.88 39.63 52.39
C THR A 254 11.46 40.38 51.12
N VAL A 255 12.19 40.18 50.02
CA VAL A 255 11.96 40.84 48.73
C VAL A 255 11.20 39.93 47.77
N PHE A 256 10.17 40.46 47.13
CA PHE A 256 9.43 39.73 46.10
C PHE A 256 10.09 39.82 44.73
N ARG A 257 10.52 38.68 44.19
CA ARG A 257 10.86 38.55 42.77
C ARG A 257 9.75 37.83 42.03
N ILE A 258 9.00 38.61 41.25
CA ILE A 258 7.82 38.13 40.54
C ILE A 258 8.15 37.86 39.06
N SER A 259 7.85 36.65 38.58
CA SER A 259 8.04 36.22 37.18
C SER A 259 6.78 35.55 36.62
N TYR A 260 6.64 35.49 35.29
CA TYR A 260 5.51 34.81 34.63
C TYR A 260 5.80 33.31 34.44
N GLU A 261 4.84 32.45 34.75
CA GLU A 261 4.93 30.99 34.50
C GLU A 261 3.80 30.51 33.58
N LYS A 262 4.08 29.61 32.62
CA LYS A 262 3.07 29.10 31.68
C LYS A 262 2.28 27.93 32.28
N ARG A 263 0.95 27.95 32.16
CA ARG A 263 0.08 26.81 32.53
C ARG A 263 0.21 25.68 31.50
N GLN A 264 0.73 24.53 31.90
CA GLN A 264 0.90 23.36 31.03
C GLN A 264 -0.45 22.63 30.83
N LYS A 265 -1.21 22.94 29.78
CA LYS A 265 -2.52 22.30 29.50
C LYS A 265 -2.42 21.02 28.63
N PHE A 266 -1.46 20.96 27.71
CA PHE A 266 -1.37 19.88 26.71
C PHE A 266 -0.61 18.65 27.20
N LYS A 267 0.22 18.81 28.23
CA LYS A 267 1.09 17.75 28.74
C LYS A 267 0.31 16.55 29.29
N TRP A 268 -0.82 16.79 29.96
CA TRP A 268 -1.66 15.71 30.49
C TRP A 268 -2.21 14.75 29.43
N PHE A 269 -2.62 15.25 28.25
CA PHE A 269 -3.11 14.39 27.18
C PHE A 269 -1.99 13.53 26.57
N ILE A 270 -0.82 14.12 26.34
CA ILE A 270 0.35 13.37 25.88
C ILE A 270 0.80 12.37 26.95
N ASP A 271 0.89 12.79 28.21
CA ASP A 271 1.27 11.93 29.34
C ASP A 271 0.29 10.76 29.47
N TRP A 272 -1.02 10.97 29.28
CA TRP A 272 -2.01 9.89 29.27
C TRP A 272 -1.83 8.93 28.09
N LEU A 273 -1.59 9.46 26.88
CA LEU A 273 -1.34 8.66 25.68
C LEU A 273 -0.08 7.78 25.85
N THR A 274 0.99 8.33 26.44
CA THR A 274 2.25 7.61 26.67
C THR A 274 2.18 6.62 27.82
N ASN A 275 1.32 6.86 28.82
CA ASN A 275 1.21 6.00 30.00
C ASN A 275 0.26 4.81 29.82
N HIS A 276 -0.53 4.76 28.74
CA HIS A 276 -1.46 3.65 28.44
C HIS A 276 -1.24 2.99 27.06
N PRO A 277 -0.03 2.49 26.75
CA PRO A 277 0.29 1.90 25.45
C PRO A 277 -0.59 0.68 25.09
N ARG A 278 -1.07 -0.08 26.09
CA ARG A 278 -1.92 -1.26 25.91
C ARG A 278 -3.29 -0.96 25.30
N ILE A 279 -3.81 0.25 25.49
CA ILE A 279 -5.13 0.67 24.97
C ILE A 279 -4.94 1.51 23.71
N VAL A 280 -3.94 2.39 23.73
CA VAL A 280 -3.68 3.36 22.66
C VAL A 280 -3.20 2.68 21.38
N ILE A 281 -2.27 1.71 21.46
CA ILE A 281 -1.71 1.07 20.25
C ILE A 281 -2.79 0.31 19.46
N PRO A 282 -3.62 -0.57 20.09
CA PRO A 282 -4.71 -1.23 19.38
C PRO A 282 -5.76 -0.26 18.86
N ALA A 283 -6.11 0.79 19.62
CA ALA A 283 -7.10 1.79 19.19
C ALA A 283 -6.61 2.60 17.98
N ILE A 284 -5.34 2.99 17.95
CA ILE A 284 -4.72 3.67 16.79
C ILE A 284 -4.68 2.72 15.59
N ALA A 285 -4.27 1.46 15.77
CA ALA A 285 -4.25 0.48 14.69
C ALA A 285 -5.66 0.25 14.09
N ALA A 286 -6.68 0.10 14.95
CA ALA A 286 -8.07 -0.05 14.52
C ALA A 286 -8.59 1.21 13.79
N LEU A 287 -8.23 2.41 14.27
CA LEU A 287 -8.61 3.67 13.64
C LEU A 287 -7.92 3.84 12.27
N VAL A 288 -6.63 3.52 12.16
CA VAL A 288 -5.90 3.55 10.88
C VAL A 288 -6.47 2.53 9.90
N ALA A 289 -6.74 1.30 10.33
CA ALA A 289 -7.36 0.28 9.49
C ALA A 289 -8.77 0.70 9.03
N GLY A 290 -9.59 1.24 9.93
CA GLY A 290 -10.94 1.71 9.64
C GLY A 290 -10.96 2.88 8.65
N ILE A 291 -10.10 3.89 8.84
CA ILE A 291 -9.96 5.01 7.89
C ILE A 291 -9.47 4.50 6.53
N THR A 292 -8.54 3.54 6.52
CA THR A 292 -7.99 2.99 5.28
C THR A 292 -9.08 2.30 4.46
N VAL A 293 -9.89 1.45 5.08
CA VAL A 293 -11.04 0.77 4.43
C VAL A 293 -12.07 1.79 3.94
N ALA A 294 -12.47 2.73 4.80
CA ALA A 294 -13.50 3.72 4.48
C ALA A 294 -13.14 4.65 3.32
N VAL A 295 -11.85 5.01 3.18
CA VAL A 295 -11.38 5.93 2.13
C VAL A 295 -10.97 5.17 0.87
N PHE A 296 -10.17 4.10 1.00
CA PHE A 296 -9.54 3.48 -0.16
C PHE A 296 -10.41 2.42 -0.86
N ASP A 297 -11.33 1.73 -0.18
CA ASP A 297 -12.16 0.71 -0.84
C ASP A 297 -13.13 1.30 -1.88
N PRO A 298 -13.78 2.45 -1.65
CA PRO A 298 -14.54 3.15 -2.69
C PRO A 298 -13.67 3.54 -3.89
N ILE A 299 -12.45 4.02 -3.63
CA ILE A 299 -11.48 4.39 -4.67
C ILE A 299 -11.09 3.14 -5.48
N ARG A 300 -10.73 2.04 -4.81
CA ARG A 300 -10.37 0.76 -5.44
C ARG A 300 -11.51 0.21 -6.28
N THR A 301 -12.73 0.25 -5.77
CA THR A 301 -13.94 -0.17 -6.49
C THR A 301 -14.15 0.66 -7.75
N ALA A 302 -13.91 1.98 -7.68
CA ALA A 302 -13.98 2.85 -8.85
C ALA A 302 -12.89 2.56 -9.89
N PHE A 303 -11.66 2.26 -9.46
CA PHE A 303 -10.58 1.84 -10.36
C PHE A 303 -10.88 0.52 -11.05
N ILE A 304 -11.41 -0.47 -10.32
CA ILE A 304 -11.86 -1.75 -10.88
C ILE A 304 -12.99 -1.50 -11.89
N LYS A 305 -14.00 -0.68 -11.53
CA LYS A 305 -15.10 -0.32 -12.43
C LYS A 305 -14.56 0.31 -13.72
N GLY A 306 -13.60 1.22 -13.60
CA GLY A 306 -12.94 1.86 -14.74
C GLY A 306 -12.10 0.91 -15.60
N HIS A 307 -11.50 -0.12 -14.99
CA HIS A 307 -10.77 -1.17 -15.70
C HIS A 307 -11.71 -2.06 -16.53
N ILE A 308 -12.82 -2.53 -15.94
CA ILE A 308 -13.79 -3.42 -16.58
C ILE A 308 -14.58 -2.71 -17.68
N THR A 309 -15.04 -1.49 -17.43
CA THR A 309 -15.80 -0.69 -18.42
C THR A 309 -14.89 -0.09 -19.50
N ARG A 310 -13.56 -0.27 -19.40
CA ARG A 310 -12.54 0.37 -20.24
C ARG A 310 -12.64 1.91 -20.32
N THR A 311 -13.41 2.55 -19.44
CA THR A 311 -13.63 4.01 -19.41
C THR A 311 -12.36 4.79 -19.02
N LEU A 312 -11.35 4.11 -18.47
CA LEU A 312 -10.04 4.67 -18.14
C LEU A 312 -8.98 4.50 -19.23
N HIS A 313 -9.32 3.93 -20.41
CA HIS A 313 -8.46 4.13 -21.58
C HIS A 313 -8.52 5.61 -21.95
N LEU A 314 -7.43 6.32 -21.64
CA LEU A 314 -7.21 7.74 -21.89
C LEU A 314 -7.37 8.17 -23.36
N GLU A 315 -7.68 7.26 -24.28
CA GLU A 315 -7.86 7.54 -25.71
C GLU A 315 -9.04 8.49 -26.01
N ASP A 316 -10.07 8.51 -25.15
CA ASP A 316 -11.23 9.39 -25.36
C ASP A 316 -11.07 10.81 -24.80
N ASN A 317 -10.08 11.06 -23.94
CA ASN A 317 -9.95 12.36 -23.28
C ASN A 317 -9.34 13.40 -24.24
N ARG A 318 -10.02 14.54 -24.46
CA ARG A 318 -9.58 15.62 -25.37
C ARG A 318 -8.14 16.08 -25.10
N VAL A 319 -7.75 16.10 -23.82
CA VAL A 319 -6.43 16.53 -23.36
C VAL A 319 -5.33 15.51 -23.71
N TYR A 320 -5.64 14.21 -23.62
CA TYR A 320 -4.71 13.15 -24.00
C TYR A 320 -4.56 13.06 -25.53
N ARG A 321 -5.63 13.29 -26.30
CA ARG A 321 -5.54 13.44 -27.77
C ARG A 321 -4.69 14.63 -28.19
N TRP A 322 -4.75 15.74 -27.46
CA TRP A 322 -3.88 16.91 -27.69
C TRP A 322 -2.41 16.57 -27.39
N PHE A 323 -2.12 15.90 -26.28
CA PHE A 323 -0.77 15.44 -25.93
C PHE A 323 -0.24 14.39 -26.91
N LYS A 324 -1.10 13.46 -27.36
CA LYS A 324 -0.78 12.44 -28.36
C LYS A 324 -0.51 13.08 -29.71
N LYS A 325 -1.26 14.09 -30.15
CA LYS A 325 -0.99 14.86 -31.39
C LYS A 325 0.39 15.52 -31.40
N GLN A 326 0.86 15.98 -30.24
CA GLN A 326 2.14 16.65 -30.12
C GLN A 326 3.33 15.68 -29.99
N ALA A 327 3.06 14.44 -29.56
CA ALA A 327 4.03 13.34 -29.54
C ALA A 327 3.97 12.44 -30.80
N SER A 328 2.87 12.45 -31.56
CA SER A 328 2.65 11.58 -32.72
C SER A 328 3.42 12.03 -33.96
N GLU A 329 3.78 13.30 -34.10
CA GLU A 329 4.66 13.74 -35.21
C GLU A 329 6.05 13.08 -35.17
N LEU A 330 6.49 12.58 -34.01
CA LEU A 330 7.74 11.82 -33.84
C LEU A 330 7.54 10.30 -33.72
N LEU A 331 6.33 9.85 -33.37
CA LEU A 331 5.98 8.44 -33.15
C LEU A 331 5.26 7.78 -34.34
N ASP A 332 4.68 8.54 -35.27
CA ASP A 332 3.93 7.99 -36.40
C ASP A 332 4.84 7.30 -37.44
N VAL A 333 6.14 7.65 -37.48
CA VAL A 333 7.14 6.91 -38.27
C VAL A 333 7.47 5.54 -37.65
N VAL A 334 7.25 5.36 -36.35
CA VAL A 334 7.55 4.10 -35.61
C VAL A 334 6.29 3.26 -35.37
N ARG A 335 5.09 3.88 -35.33
CA ARG A 335 3.82 3.21 -35.00
C ARG A 335 2.98 2.76 -36.20
N LEU A 336 3.29 3.19 -37.43
CA LEU A 336 2.70 2.57 -38.63
C LEU A 336 3.13 1.10 -38.85
N ARG A 337 3.94 0.54 -37.95
CA ARG A 337 4.40 -0.87 -37.98
C ARG A 337 3.68 -1.81 -37.01
N SER A 338 2.69 -1.34 -36.23
CA SER A 338 2.07 -2.15 -35.17
C SER A 338 0.54 -2.26 -35.20
N ASN A 339 -0.11 -2.08 -36.36
CA ASN A 339 -1.46 -2.63 -36.52
C ASN A 339 -1.32 -4.16 -36.66
N THR A 340 -1.96 -4.88 -35.76
CA THR A 340 -1.92 -6.34 -35.62
C THR A 340 -2.35 -7.05 -36.91
N PRO A 341 -1.48 -7.85 -37.55
CA PRO A 341 -1.74 -8.52 -38.83
C PRO A 341 -2.53 -9.83 -38.73
N ASP A 342 -3.13 -10.15 -37.57
CA ASP A 342 -3.70 -11.48 -37.28
C ASP A 342 -5.20 -11.63 -37.59
N GLU A 343 -5.93 -10.56 -37.91
CA GLU A 343 -7.41 -10.61 -37.91
C GLU A 343 -8.02 -11.35 -39.13
N ALA A 344 -7.42 -11.27 -40.32
CA ALA A 344 -7.99 -11.88 -41.54
C ALA A 344 -7.64 -13.36 -41.73
N GLY A 345 -6.47 -13.81 -41.26
CA GLY A 345 -6.11 -15.24 -41.29
C GLY A 345 -6.99 -16.06 -40.34
N MET A 346 -7.32 -15.47 -39.18
CA MET A 346 -8.09 -16.11 -38.12
C MET A 346 -9.57 -16.34 -38.47
N GLU A 347 -10.12 -15.62 -39.45
CA GLU A 347 -11.53 -15.77 -39.88
C GLU A 347 -11.85 -17.18 -40.38
N ALA A 348 -10.94 -17.81 -41.11
CA ALA A 348 -11.11 -19.19 -41.58
C ALA A 348 -11.19 -20.21 -40.44
N ILE A 349 -10.45 -19.98 -39.35
CA ILE A 349 -10.49 -20.84 -38.15
C ILE A 349 -11.76 -20.59 -37.35
N TRP A 350 -12.22 -19.34 -37.30
CA TRP A 350 -13.46 -18.98 -36.63
C TRP A 350 -14.71 -19.49 -37.35
N GLU A 351 -14.68 -19.65 -38.67
CA GLU A 351 -15.76 -20.32 -39.42
C GLU A 351 -15.93 -21.79 -38.99
N ASP A 352 -14.83 -22.53 -38.86
CA ASP A 352 -14.82 -23.93 -38.41
C ASP A 352 -15.34 -24.06 -36.96
N GLN A 353 -14.97 -23.09 -36.11
CA GLN A 353 -15.34 -23.04 -34.69
C GLN A 353 -16.67 -22.31 -34.40
N LYS A 354 -17.42 -21.92 -35.44
CA LYS A 354 -18.65 -21.11 -35.30
C LYS A 354 -19.74 -21.80 -34.48
N GLY A 355 -19.81 -23.14 -34.55
CA GLY A 355 -20.72 -23.94 -33.72
C GLY A 355 -20.46 -23.72 -32.23
N ASN A 356 -19.21 -23.87 -31.81
CA ASN A 356 -18.77 -23.66 -30.42
C ASN A 356 -18.99 -22.21 -29.97
N ILE A 357 -18.72 -21.23 -30.85
CA ILE A 357 -18.96 -19.80 -30.55
C ILE A 357 -20.45 -19.52 -30.33
N ASN A 358 -21.32 -20.08 -31.16
CA ASN A 358 -22.77 -19.92 -31.02
C ASN A 358 -23.29 -20.61 -29.75
N GLU A 359 -22.73 -21.75 -29.38
CA GLU A 359 -23.07 -22.45 -28.14
C GLU A 359 -22.70 -21.61 -26.90
N ILE A 360 -21.50 -21.01 -26.86
CA ILE A 360 -21.10 -20.08 -25.79
C ILE A 360 -22.08 -18.89 -25.73
N ARG A 361 -22.41 -18.29 -26.88
CA ARG A 361 -23.35 -17.17 -26.93
C ARG A 361 -24.74 -17.54 -26.42
N THR A 362 -25.21 -18.73 -26.77
CA THR A 362 -26.49 -19.27 -26.27
C THR A 362 -26.44 -19.42 -24.75
N TRP A 363 -25.36 -20.01 -24.22
CA TRP A 363 -25.20 -20.16 -22.76
C TRP A 363 -25.11 -18.84 -22.00
N LEU A 364 -24.56 -17.79 -22.60
CA LEU A 364 -24.51 -16.45 -22.00
C LEU A 364 -25.85 -15.71 -22.00
N MET A 365 -26.85 -16.22 -22.72
CA MET A 365 -28.21 -15.70 -22.76
C MET A 365 -29.18 -16.50 -21.88
N GLU A 366 -28.83 -17.73 -21.52
CA GLU A 366 -29.61 -18.57 -20.61
C GLU A 366 -29.36 -18.22 -19.15
N THR A 367 -30.38 -18.36 -18.31
CA THR A 367 -30.30 -18.21 -16.85
C THR A 367 -29.83 -19.52 -16.22
N ALA A 368 -28.57 -19.88 -16.46
CA ALA A 368 -27.95 -21.05 -15.84
C ALA A 368 -26.81 -20.59 -14.93
N ASP A 369 -26.98 -20.71 -13.61
CA ASP A 369 -25.94 -20.34 -12.64
C ASP A 369 -24.87 -21.45 -12.53
N THR A 370 -24.24 -21.78 -13.64
CA THR A 370 -23.15 -22.76 -13.74
C THR A 370 -21.96 -22.17 -14.51
N PHE A 371 -20.80 -22.77 -14.34
CA PHE A 371 -19.60 -22.36 -15.05
C PHE A 371 -19.62 -22.83 -16.50
N ILE A 372 -19.08 -21.99 -17.38
CA ILE A 372 -18.68 -22.38 -18.74
C ILE A 372 -17.19 -22.69 -18.70
N VAL A 373 -16.81 -23.89 -19.07
CA VAL A 373 -15.40 -24.31 -19.13
C VAL A 373 -15.03 -24.56 -20.58
N VAL A 374 -14.06 -23.81 -21.08
CA VAL A 374 -13.43 -24.05 -22.37
C VAL A 374 -12.11 -24.77 -22.12
N GLN A 375 -12.14 -26.08 -22.35
CA GLN A 375 -10.99 -26.94 -22.26
C GLN A 375 -10.31 -27.03 -23.61
N GLY A 376 -8.99 -26.90 -23.64
CA GLY A 376 -8.21 -27.21 -24.84
C GLY A 376 -6.72 -27.10 -24.56
N PRO A 377 -5.87 -27.79 -25.32
CA PRO A 377 -4.44 -27.83 -25.02
C PRO A 377 -3.78 -26.49 -25.44
N ARG A 378 -2.59 -26.14 -24.92
CA ARG A 378 -2.05 -24.76 -25.07
C ARG A 378 -1.73 -24.39 -26.51
N GLY A 379 -2.15 -23.20 -26.93
CA GLY A 379 -1.96 -22.73 -28.31
C GLY A 379 -3.05 -23.15 -29.29
N SER A 380 -4.21 -23.57 -28.79
CA SER A 380 -5.43 -23.86 -29.56
C SER A 380 -6.30 -22.61 -29.86
N GLY A 381 -5.84 -21.41 -29.49
CA GLY A 381 -6.59 -20.17 -29.78
C GLY A 381 -7.77 -19.89 -28.83
N LYS A 382 -7.76 -20.45 -27.62
CA LYS A 382 -8.92 -20.39 -26.68
C LYS A 382 -9.27 -18.97 -26.26
N ARG A 383 -8.23 -18.18 -25.95
CA ARG A 383 -8.39 -16.80 -25.50
C ARG A 383 -8.97 -15.96 -26.63
N GLU A 384 -8.43 -16.12 -27.83
CA GLU A 384 -8.87 -15.44 -29.05
C GLU A 384 -10.32 -15.81 -29.39
N LEU A 385 -10.66 -17.11 -29.34
CA LEU A 385 -12.03 -17.60 -29.60
C LEU A 385 -13.05 -17.00 -28.61
N VAL A 386 -12.73 -16.97 -27.32
CA VAL A 386 -13.68 -16.47 -26.30
C VAL A 386 -13.70 -14.94 -26.25
N VAL A 387 -12.54 -14.31 -26.08
CA VAL A 387 -12.45 -12.87 -25.81
C VAL A 387 -12.71 -12.03 -27.05
N ASP A 388 -12.20 -12.45 -28.21
CA ASP A 388 -12.23 -11.63 -29.44
C ASP A 388 -13.43 -11.95 -30.33
N GLN A 389 -13.93 -13.20 -30.30
CA GLN A 389 -15.10 -13.61 -31.10
C GLN A 389 -16.38 -13.80 -30.29
N ALA A 390 -16.37 -14.69 -29.29
CA ALA A 390 -17.59 -15.00 -28.53
C ALA A 390 -18.11 -13.77 -27.76
N LEU A 391 -17.18 -12.96 -27.21
CA LEU A 391 -17.46 -11.77 -26.42
C LEU A 391 -17.28 -10.44 -27.17
N LYS A 392 -17.22 -10.44 -28.51
CA LYS A 392 -17.03 -9.23 -29.33
C LYS A 392 -18.10 -8.16 -29.06
N ASP A 393 -19.35 -8.60 -28.93
CA ASP A 393 -20.51 -7.71 -28.76
C ASP A 393 -20.75 -7.27 -27.31
N ARG A 394 -20.01 -7.85 -26.35
CA ARG A 394 -20.16 -7.56 -24.91
C ARG A 394 -19.17 -6.48 -24.49
N ARG A 395 -19.70 -5.35 -23.99
CA ARG A 395 -18.90 -4.20 -23.54
C ARG A 395 -18.16 -4.46 -22.22
N ASN A 396 -18.83 -5.11 -21.27
CA ASN A 396 -18.33 -5.30 -19.91
C ASN A 396 -17.70 -6.69 -19.77
N LYS A 397 -16.39 -6.79 -19.99
CA LYS A 397 -15.63 -8.03 -19.84
C LYS A 397 -14.41 -7.84 -18.93
N LEU A 398 -14.25 -8.74 -17.96
CA LEU A 398 -13.08 -8.81 -17.08
C LEU A 398 -12.28 -10.06 -17.45
N VAL A 399 -11.02 -9.91 -17.82
CA VAL A 399 -10.13 -11.04 -18.13
C VAL A 399 -9.06 -11.12 -17.05
N ILE A 400 -8.97 -12.25 -16.36
CA ILE A 400 -7.99 -12.52 -15.31
C ILE A 400 -7.05 -13.60 -15.82
N ASP A 401 -5.78 -13.27 -16.10
CA ASP A 401 -4.77 -14.27 -16.44
C ASP A 401 -4.12 -14.85 -15.17
N CYS A 402 -4.32 -16.14 -14.94
CA CYS A 402 -3.73 -16.84 -13.80
C CYS A 402 -2.21 -17.06 -13.95
N LYS A 403 -1.66 -16.99 -15.16
CA LYS A 403 -0.23 -17.22 -15.40
C LYS A 403 0.69 -16.26 -14.63
N PRO A 404 0.55 -14.92 -14.75
CA PRO A 404 1.38 -13.97 -13.99
C PRO A 404 1.15 -14.06 -12.48
N ILE A 405 -0.05 -14.44 -12.04
CA ILE A 405 -0.38 -14.61 -10.62
C ILE A 405 0.42 -15.79 -10.04
N GLN A 406 0.47 -16.91 -10.77
CA GLN A 406 1.16 -18.12 -10.34
C GLN A 406 2.68 -18.00 -10.46
N GLU A 407 3.19 -17.30 -11.47
CA GLU A 407 4.64 -17.13 -11.68
C GLU A 407 5.26 -16.07 -10.77
N ALA A 408 4.42 -15.29 -10.08
CA ALA A 408 4.88 -14.29 -9.11
C ALA A 408 5.52 -14.96 -7.89
N ARG A 409 6.72 -14.50 -7.52
CA ARG A 409 7.43 -15.00 -6.34
C ARG A 409 7.03 -14.24 -5.08
N GLY A 410 6.56 -14.98 -4.08
CA GLY A 410 6.21 -14.48 -2.75
C GLY A 410 4.87 -13.76 -2.68
N ASP A 411 4.33 -13.67 -1.47
CA ASP A 411 2.94 -13.23 -1.24
C ASP A 411 2.63 -11.84 -1.80
N SER A 412 3.56 -10.90 -1.63
CA SER A 412 3.40 -9.54 -2.17
C SER A 412 3.39 -9.50 -3.70
N GLY A 413 4.15 -10.39 -4.35
CA GLY A 413 4.16 -10.54 -5.81
C GLY A 413 2.81 -11.06 -6.29
N THR A 414 2.30 -12.12 -5.68
CA THR A 414 1.00 -12.72 -6.01
C THR A 414 -0.16 -11.73 -5.80
N ILE A 415 -0.14 -10.95 -4.71
CA ILE A 415 -1.14 -9.90 -4.44
C ILE A 415 -1.07 -8.81 -5.51
N ASN A 416 0.12 -8.33 -5.87
CA ASN A 416 0.30 -7.30 -6.89
C ASN A 416 -0.14 -7.79 -8.28
N ALA A 417 0.21 -9.02 -8.64
CA ALA A 417 -0.23 -9.64 -9.89
C ALA A 417 -1.76 -9.76 -9.93
N THR A 418 -2.38 -10.31 -8.87
CA THR A 418 -3.85 -10.42 -8.79
C THR A 418 -4.52 -9.07 -8.87
N ALA A 419 -4.01 -8.07 -8.14
CA ALA A 419 -4.54 -6.72 -8.15
C ALA A 419 -4.40 -6.05 -9.54
N ALA A 420 -3.32 -6.32 -10.27
CA ALA A 420 -3.13 -5.82 -11.62
C ALA A 420 -4.15 -6.42 -12.60
N GLU A 421 -4.41 -7.72 -12.53
CA GLU A 421 -5.38 -8.42 -13.39
C GLU A 421 -6.82 -7.92 -13.19
N VAL A 422 -7.21 -7.56 -11.97
CA VAL A 422 -8.56 -7.00 -11.71
C VAL A 422 -8.64 -5.48 -11.79
N GLY A 423 -7.52 -4.77 -11.95
CA GLY A 423 -7.46 -3.31 -11.91
C GLY A 423 -7.61 -2.68 -10.51
N TYR A 424 -7.30 -3.44 -9.45
CA TYR A 424 -7.36 -2.98 -8.07
C TYR A 424 -6.19 -2.03 -7.76
N ARG A 425 -6.48 -0.73 -7.63
CA ARG A 425 -5.50 0.32 -7.30
C ARG A 425 -6.10 1.32 -6.30
N PRO A 426 -5.33 1.86 -5.33
CA PRO A 426 -3.92 1.60 -5.05
C PRO A 426 -3.66 0.33 -4.20
N VAL A 427 -2.53 -0.33 -4.45
CA VAL A 427 -1.98 -1.43 -3.64
C VAL A 427 -0.79 -0.90 -2.84
N PHE A 428 -0.83 -1.08 -1.52
CA PHE A 428 0.24 -0.62 -0.62
C PHE A 428 1.02 -1.83 -0.11
N SER A 429 2.12 -2.16 -0.78
CA SER A 429 2.99 -3.28 -0.40
C SER A 429 3.62 -3.14 0.99
N TRP A 430 3.80 -1.89 1.47
CA TRP A 430 4.29 -1.59 2.81
C TRP A 430 3.31 -1.97 3.93
N MET A 431 2.02 -2.07 3.64
CA MET A 431 1.04 -2.38 4.68
C MET A 431 1.24 -3.80 5.24
N ASN A 432 1.72 -4.72 4.39
CA ASN A 432 2.08 -6.08 4.80
C ASN A 432 3.31 -6.11 5.73
N SER A 433 4.29 -5.22 5.52
CA SER A 433 5.48 -5.14 6.39
C SER A 433 5.20 -4.39 7.69
N ILE A 434 4.38 -3.34 7.65
CA ILE A 434 4.00 -2.59 8.85
C ILE A 434 3.12 -3.43 9.77
N SER A 435 2.17 -4.21 9.24
CA SER A 435 1.36 -5.12 10.05
C SER A 435 2.19 -6.17 10.79
N GLY A 436 3.22 -6.74 10.14
CA GLY A 436 4.15 -7.67 10.79
C GLY A 436 4.98 -7.01 11.89
N LEU A 437 5.40 -5.75 11.69
CA LEU A 437 6.11 -4.97 12.72
C LEU A 437 5.22 -4.58 13.89
N ILE A 438 3.94 -4.28 13.64
CA ILE A 438 2.95 -4.01 14.70
C ILE A 438 2.70 -5.28 15.51
N ASP A 439 2.55 -6.43 14.86
CA ASP A 439 2.42 -7.71 15.56
C ASP A 439 3.67 -8.05 16.37
N LEU A 440 4.86 -7.78 15.85
CA LEU A 440 6.13 -7.96 16.56
C LEU A 440 6.25 -6.98 17.74
N ALA A 441 5.87 -5.73 17.55
CA ALA A 441 5.89 -4.70 18.59
C ALA A 441 4.86 -4.98 19.69
N ALA A 442 3.67 -5.43 19.32
CA ALA A 442 2.63 -5.84 20.25
C ALA A 442 3.04 -7.11 21.00
N GLN A 443 3.60 -8.11 20.31
CA GLN A 443 4.15 -9.31 20.94
C GLN A 443 5.32 -8.97 21.88
N GLY A 444 6.21 -8.07 21.48
CA GLY A 444 7.34 -7.62 22.30
C GLY A 444 6.94 -6.76 23.50
N ALA A 445 5.91 -5.93 23.38
CA ALA A 445 5.46 -5.05 24.45
C ALA A 445 4.40 -5.69 25.39
N THR A 446 3.63 -6.66 24.88
CA THR A 446 2.46 -7.19 25.59
C THR A 446 2.41 -8.71 25.70
N GLY A 447 3.29 -9.44 24.99
CA GLY A 447 3.29 -10.90 24.95
C GLY A 447 2.16 -11.51 24.13
N VAL A 448 1.26 -10.70 23.55
CA VAL A 448 0.12 -11.15 22.75
C VAL A 448 0.37 -10.85 21.28
N LYS A 449 0.22 -11.89 20.43
CA LYS A 449 0.20 -11.72 18.98
C LYS A 449 -1.14 -11.13 18.58
N THR A 450 -1.12 -9.93 18.02
CA THR A 450 -2.33 -9.16 17.74
C THR A 450 -3.06 -9.57 16.45
N GLY A 451 -2.41 -10.34 15.57
CA GLY A 451 -3.04 -10.86 14.35
C GLY A 451 -3.30 -9.79 13.29
N PHE A 452 -2.57 -8.68 13.32
CA PHE A 452 -2.65 -7.61 12.32
C PHE A 452 -1.93 -7.96 11.01
N SER A 453 -1.05 -8.96 11.00
CA SER A 453 -0.50 -9.50 9.75
C SER A 453 -1.61 -10.20 8.95
N GLU A 454 -2.13 -9.49 7.95
CA GLU A 454 -3.08 -10.08 7.01
C GLU A 454 -2.37 -11.16 6.20
N THR A 455 -2.97 -12.36 6.18
CA THR A 455 -2.51 -13.46 5.33
C THR A 455 -2.79 -13.13 3.86
N LEU A 456 -2.04 -13.78 2.95
CA LEU A 456 -2.30 -13.72 1.52
C LEU A 456 -3.78 -14.01 1.20
N ASP A 457 -4.37 -15.01 1.87
CA ASP A 457 -5.78 -15.38 1.69
C ASP A 457 -6.75 -14.25 2.03
N SER A 458 -6.50 -13.52 3.12
CA SER A 458 -7.35 -12.39 3.53
C SER A 458 -7.27 -11.24 2.51
N GLN A 459 -6.06 -10.94 2.02
CA GLN A 459 -5.86 -9.89 1.01
C GLN A 459 -6.49 -10.24 -0.33
N LEU A 460 -6.32 -11.48 -0.81
CA LEU A 460 -6.97 -11.95 -2.04
C LEU A 460 -8.49 -11.87 -1.92
N ASN A 461 -9.06 -12.31 -0.79
CA ASN A 461 -10.49 -12.21 -0.54
C ASN A 461 -11.00 -10.76 -0.57
N LYS A 462 -10.25 -9.80 -0.03
CA LYS A 462 -10.60 -8.37 -0.09
C LYS A 462 -10.60 -7.83 -1.51
N ILE A 463 -9.57 -8.15 -2.29
CA ILE A 463 -9.48 -7.77 -3.70
C ILE A 463 -10.71 -8.31 -4.45
N PHE A 464 -10.98 -9.61 -4.31
CA PHE A 464 -12.11 -10.27 -4.96
C PHE A 464 -13.48 -9.77 -4.50
N THR A 465 -13.65 -9.42 -3.22
CA THR A 465 -14.89 -8.83 -2.68
C THR A 465 -15.14 -7.42 -3.24
N ASN A 466 -14.09 -6.60 -3.35
CA ASN A 466 -14.19 -5.28 -3.98
C ASN A 466 -14.50 -5.42 -5.49
N THR A 467 -13.90 -6.40 -6.17
CA THR A 467 -14.21 -6.73 -7.56
C THR A 467 -15.66 -7.19 -7.74
N GLN A 468 -16.16 -8.04 -6.84
CA GLN A 468 -17.56 -8.47 -6.83
C GLN A 468 -18.51 -7.27 -6.67
N THR A 469 -18.18 -6.34 -5.78
CA THR A 469 -18.95 -5.11 -5.57
C THR A 469 -18.95 -4.23 -6.83
N ALA A 470 -17.80 -4.06 -7.48
CA ALA A 470 -17.69 -3.34 -8.74
C ALA A 470 -18.49 -4.00 -9.87
N LEU A 471 -18.43 -5.33 -9.99
CA LEU A 471 -19.20 -6.09 -10.98
C LEU A 471 -20.71 -5.95 -10.76
N LYS A 472 -21.18 -6.02 -9.51
CA LYS A 472 -22.60 -5.78 -9.17
C LYS A 472 -23.02 -4.36 -9.55
N GLN A 473 -22.20 -3.35 -9.28
CA GLN A 473 -22.48 -1.97 -9.70
C GLN A 473 -22.52 -1.80 -11.23
N ILE A 474 -21.67 -2.51 -11.98
CA ILE A 474 -21.68 -2.48 -13.45
C ILE A 474 -22.93 -3.16 -14.01
N ALA A 475 -23.31 -4.31 -13.46
CA ALA A 475 -24.50 -5.04 -13.88
C ALA A 475 -25.79 -4.21 -13.65
N LEU A 476 -25.80 -3.39 -12.60
CA LEU A 476 -26.91 -2.49 -12.25
C LEU A 476 -26.83 -1.09 -12.92
N ASP A 477 -25.73 -0.73 -13.59
CA ASP A 477 -25.51 0.61 -14.18
C ASP A 477 -26.56 0.97 -15.25
N GLY A 478 -27.15 -0.05 -15.89
CA GLY A 478 -28.21 0.09 -16.88
C GLY A 478 -29.62 0.29 -16.32
N ARG A 479 -29.82 0.11 -15.01
CA ARG A 479 -31.15 0.18 -14.35
C ARG A 479 -31.57 1.63 -14.18
N LYS A 480 -32.68 2.04 -14.80
CA LYS A 480 -33.28 3.36 -14.57
C LYS A 480 -34.45 3.25 -13.60
N LYS A 481 -34.72 4.33 -12.87
CA LYS A 481 -35.86 4.41 -11.93
C LYS A 481 -37.23 4.36 -12.64
N ASP A 482 -37.25 4.61 -13.96
CA ASP A 482 -38.46 4.65 -14.78
C ASP A 482 -38.74 3.32 -15.52
N ASP A 483 -37.87 2.30 -15.36
CA ASP A 483 -38.05 1.00 -16.02
C ASP A 483 -39.16 0.18 -15.34
N ARG A 484 -39.82 -0.71 -16.10
CA ARG A 484 -40.91 -1.57 -15.60
C ARG A 484 -40.47 -2.47 -14.44
N ASP A 485 -39.18 -2.79 -14.42
CA ASP A 485 -38.54 -3.70 -13.46
C ASP A 485 -37.87 -2.95 -12.30
N ALA A 486 -38.14 -1.64 -12.16
CA ALA A 486 -37.55 -0.80 -11.11
C ALA A 486 -37.92 -1.24 -9.68
N ASN A 487 -39.03 -1.95 -9.50
CA ASN A 487 -39.50 -2.44 -8.20
C ASN A 487 -38.86 -3.79 -7.78
N LEU A 488 -38.15 -4.48 -8.67
CA LEU A 488 -37.48 -5.74 -8.34
C LEU A 488 -36.31 -5.51 -7.38
N SER A 489 -36.02 -6.50 -6.54
CA SER A 489 -34.77 -6.49 -5.78
C SER A 489 -33.57 -6.57 -6.73
N ASP A 490 -32.39 -6.12 -6.28
CA ASP A 490 -31.18 -6.15 -7.11
C ASP A 490 -30.87 -7.56 -7.63
N ASP A 491 -31.13 -8.59 -6.82
CA ASP A 491 -30.81 -9.97 -7.15
C ASP A 491 -31.83 -10.58 -8.13
N GLU A 492 -33.13 -10.27 -7.98
CA GLU A 492 -34.18 -10.66 -8.96
C GLU A 492 -34.00 -9.97 -10.31
N TYR A 493 -33.59 -8.69 -10.30
CA TYR A 493 -33.29 -7.96 -11.53
C TYR A 493 -32.12 -8.59 -12.28
N LEU A 494 -31.06 -8.98 -11.56
CA LEU A 494 -29.92 -9.68 -12.14
C LEU A 494 -30.32 -11.05 -12.67
N GLU A 495 -31.24 -11.75 -12.00
CA GLU A 495 -31.81 -13.01 -12.47
C GLU A 495 -32.53 -12.85 -13.82
N ALA A 496 -33.40 -11.84 -13.94
CA ALA A 496 -34.21 -11.57 -15.12
C ALA A 496 -33.42 -11.06 -16.35
N HIS A 497 -32.24 -10.45 -16.14
CA HIS A 497 -31.44 -9.81 -17.20
C HIS A 497 -30.05 -10.43 -17.41
N PRO A 498 -29.94 -11.69 -17.88
CA PRO A 498 -28.66 -12.34 -18.16
C PRO A 498 -27.84 -11.62 -19.25
N GLU A 499 -28.47 -10.86 -20.13
CA GLU A 499 -27.83 -10.05 -21.18
C GLU A 499 -27.10 -8.81 -20.63
N ARG A 500 -27.42 -8.35 -19.43
CA ARG A 500 -26.79 -7.18 -18.79
C ARG A 500 -25.61 -7.57 -17.90
N ARG A 501 -25.52 -8.84 -17.51
CA ARG A 501 -24.45 -9.34 -16.64
C ARG A 501 -23.08 -9.19 -17.33
N PRO A 502 -22.06 -8.65 -16.64
CA PRO A 502 -20.69 -8.68 -17.13
C PRO A 502 -20.21 -10.14 -17.28
N VAL A 503 -19.20 -10.34 -18.13
CA VAL A 503 -18.55 -11.65 -18.31
C VAL A 503 -17.16 -11.61 -17.71
N VAL A 504 -16.87 -12.56 -16.83
CA VAL A 504 -15.55 -12.79 -16.23
C VAL A 504 -14.90 -13.98 -16.92
N VAL A 505 -13.76 -13.77 -17.55
CA VAL A 505 -12.95 -14.82 -18.20
C VAL A 505 -11.73 -15.07 -17.33
N ILE A 506 -11.60 -16.29 -16.81
CA ILE A 506 -10.44 -16.73 -16.04
C ILE A 506 -9.56 -17.54 -16.98
N ASP A 507 -8.45 -16.94 -17.41
CA ASP A 507 -7.52 -17.50 -18.36
C ASP A 507 -6.39 -18.28 -17.67
N ASN A 508 -5.86 -19.28 -18.36
CA ASN A 508 -4.79 -20.16 -17.87
C ASN A 508 -5.07 -20.80 -16.50
N PHE A 509 -6.32 -21.16 -16.22
CA PHE A 509 -6.70 -21.79 -14.96
C PHE A 509 -5.95 -23.13 -14.77
N LEU A 510 -5.42 -23.37 -13.57
CA LEU A 510 -4.55 -24.50 -13.21
C LEU A 510 -3.20 -24.57 -13.95
N HIS A 511 -2.67 -23.44 -14.39
CA HIS A 511 -1.29 -23.38 -14.85
C HIS A 511 -0.33 -23.75 -13.71
N LYS A 512 0.52 -24.78 -13.91
CA LYS A 512 1.48 -25.25 -12.89
C LYS A 512 0.83 -25.56 -11.54
N SER A 513 -0.31 -26.26 -11.54
CA SER A 513 -1.15 -26.51 -10.35
C SER A 513 -0.48 -27.25 -9.18
N GLN A 514 0.74 -27.76 -9.36
CA GLN A 514 1.52 -28.44 -8.31
C GLN A 514 2.06 -27.46 -7.26
N GLU A 515 2.26 -26.20 -7.64
CA GLU A 515 2.63 -25.10 -6.74
C GLU A 515 1.40 -24.18 -6.63
N GLY A 516 0.99 -23.70 -5.44
CA GLY A 516 -0.02 -22.63 -5.33
C GLY A 516 -1.51 -23.02 -5.43
N THR A 517 -1.91 -24.21 -4.96
CA THR A 517 -3.33 -24.67 -4.97
C THR A 517 -4.31 -23.68 -4.30
N VAL A 518 -3.84 -22.93 -3.30
CA VAL A 518 -4.66 -22.00 -2.53
C VAL A 518 -5.23 -20.86 -3.39
N VAL A 519 -4.45 -20.33 -4.33
CA VAL A 519 -4.88 -19.22 -5.19
C VAL A 519 -6.01 -19.66 -6.12
N TYR A 520 -5.86 -20.83 -6.74
CA TYR A 520 -6.89 -21.39 -7.63
C TYR A 520 -8.17 -21.74 -6.88
N ASP A 521 -8.06 -22.30 -5.68
CA ASP A 521 -9.21 -22.56 -4.81
C ASP A 521 -9.95 -21.27 -4.46
N LYS A 522 -9.24 -20.17 -4.17
CA LYS A 522 -9.86 -18.86 -3.89
C LYS A 522 -10.51 -18.22 -5.11
N ILE A 523 -9.89 -18.32 -6.28
CA ILE A 523 -10.49 -17.87 -7.53
C ILE A 523 -11.77 -18.67 -7.82
N ALA A 524 -11.75 -20.00 -7.62
CA ALA A 524 -12.90 -20.86 -7.81
C ALA A 524 -14.02 -20.56 -6.80
N GLU A 525 -13.70 -20.40 -5.50
CA GLU A 525 -14.66 -19.99 -4.46
C GLU A 525 -15.31 -18.63 -4.78
N TRP A 526 -14.53 -17.66 -5.25
CA TRP A 526 -15.03 -16.34 -5.63
C TRP A 526 -15.91 -16.39 -6.89
N ALA A 527 -15.47 -17.12 -7.92
CA ALA A 527 -16.24 -17.35 -9.13
C ALA A 527 -17.59 -18.02 -8.83
N ALA A 528 -17.60 -18.98 -7.91
CA ALA A 528 -18.82 -19.63 -7.45
C ALA A 528 -19.79 -18.62 -6.84
N ARG A 529 -19.31 -17.74 -5.93
CA ARG A 529 -20.14 -16.69 -5.30
C ARG A 529 -20.75 -15.73 -6.31
N ILE A 530 -19.99 -15.29 -7.31
CA ILE A 530 -20.48 -14.36 -8.34
C ILE A 530 -21.50 -15.02 -9.27
N THR A 531 -21.29 -16.30 -9.59
CA THR A 531 -22.19 -17.06 -10.46
C THR A 531 -23.50 -17.34 -9.73
N THR A 532 -23.46 -17.81 -8.48
CA THR A 532 -24.67 -18.12 -7.68
C THR A 532 -25.47 -16.89 -7.28
N SER A 533 -24.84 -15.72 -7.15
CA SER A 533 -25.53 -14.45 -6.91
C SER A 533 -25.98 -13.74 -8.19
N ASN A 534 -25.86 -14.39 -9.35
CA ASN A 534 -26.28 -13.86 -10.65
C ASN A 534 -25.60 -12.52 -11.04
N ILE A 535 -24.45 -12.20 -10.45
CA ILE A 535 -23.75 -10.93 -10.68
C ILE A 535 -23.05 -10.94 -12.06
N ALA A 536 -22.42 -12.04 -12.43
CA ALA A 536 -21.65 -12.14 -13.68
C ALA A 536 -21.66 -13.57 -14.23
N HIS A 537 -21.47 -13.71 -15.54
CA HIS A 537 -21.18 -14.99 -16.17
C HIS A 537 -19.69 -15.31 -16.05
N VAL A 538 -19.33 -16.54 -15.70
CA VAL A 538 -17.92 -16.95 -15.52
C VAL A 538 -17.54 -18.01 -16.56
N ILE A 539 -16.46 -17.71 -17.31
CA ILE A 539 -15.85 -18.61 -18.29
C ILE A 539 -14.44 -18.97 -17.82
N PHE A 540 -14.16 -20.26 -17.62
CA PHE A 540 -12.83 -20.78 -17.33
C PHE A 540 -12.15 -21.28 -18.60
N LEU A 541 -10.95 -20.78 -18.88
CA LEU A 541 -10.08 -21.32 -19.93
C LEU A 541 -9.00 -22.17 -19.27
N THR A 542 -9.02 -23.48 -19.52
CA THR A 542 -8.04 -24.40 -18.94
C THR A 542 -7.51 -25.38 -19.98
N HIS A 543 -6.31 -25.89 -19.72
CA HIS A 543 -5.67 -26.96 -20.51
C HIS A 543 -5.57 -28.25 -19.72
N ASP A 544 -5.62 -28.18 -18.39
CA ASP A 544 -5.59 -29.35 -17.53
C ASP A 544 -6.97 -30.02 -17.55
N VAL A 545 -7.01 -31.35 -17.54
CA VAL A 545 -8.23 -32.17 -17.44
C VAL A 545 -8.72 -32.25 -15.98
N SER A 546 -7.84 -31.93 -15.01
CA SER A 546 -8.11 -32.01 -13.57
C SER A 546 -8.96 -30.87 -13.02
N PHE A 547 -9.43 -29.95 -13.86
CA PHE A 547 -10.21 -28.77 -13.45
C PHE A 547 -11.50 -29.13 -12.72
N SER A 548 -12.13 -30.25 -13.08
CA SER A 548 -13.37 -30.72 -12.45
C SER A 548 -13.20 -30.88 -10.94
N LYS A 549 -12.06 -31.37 -10.45
CA LYS A 549 -11.80 -31.55 -9.01
C LYS A 549 -11.80 -30.23 -8.24
N SER A 550 -11.17 -29.18 -8.79
CA SER A 550 -11.09 -27.87 -8.14
C SER A 550 -12.40 -27.10 -8.26
N LEU A 551 -13.05 -27.11 -9.43
CA LEU A 551 -14.32 -26.42 -9.63
C LEU A 551 -15.47 -27.10 -8.88
N SER A 552 -15.55 -28.43 -8.85
CA SER A 552 -16.57 -29.16 -8.07
C SER A 552 -16.42 -28.98 -6.57
N LYS A 553 -15.22 -28.62 -6.07
CA LYS A 553 -15.06 -28.23 -4.66
C LYS A 553 -15.76 -26.90 -4.35
N ALA A 554 -15.77 -25.97 -5.30
CA ALA A 554 -16.43 -24.68 -5.16
C ALA A 554 -17.93 -24.72 -5.48
N LEU A 555 -18.35 -25.55 -6.44
CA LEU A 555 -19.73 -25.80 -6.83
C LEU A 555 -20.00 -27.32 -6.95
N PRO A 556 -20.29 -28.03 -5.85
CA PRO A 556 -20.50 -29.48 -5.87
C PRO A 556 -21.83 -29.91 -6.49
N ASP A 557 -22.87 -29.09 -6.36
CA ASP A 557 -24.25 -29.47 -6.71
C ASP A 557 -24.64 -29.16 -8.17
N ARG A 558 -23.70 -28.72 -9.01
CA ARG A 558 -23.98 -28.28 -10.39
C ARG A 558 -23.04 -28.92 -11.41
N VAL A 559 -23.60 -29.26 -12.57
CA VAL A 559 -22.84 -29.75 -13.72
C VAL A 559 -22.33 -28.57 -14.54
N PHE A 560 -21.04 -28.58 -14.87
CA PHE A 560 -20.41 -27.53 -15.66
C PHE A 560 -20.70 -27.71 -17.15
N ARG A 561 -20.91 -26.60 -17.85
CA ARG A 561 -21.00 -26.59 -19.31
C ARG A 561 -19.59 -26.61 -19.88
N GLN A 562 -19.26 -27.61 -20.68
CA GLN A 562 -17.91 -27.81 -21.17
C GLN A 562 -17.86 -27.78 -22.69
N ILE A 563 -16.93 -27.01 -23.24
CA ILE A 563 -16.53 -27.07 -24.66
C ILE A 563 -15.08 -27.55 -24.70
N SER A 564 -14.84 -28.59 -25.47
CA SER A 564 -13.50 -29.11 -25.74
C SER A 564 -13.04 -28.61 -27.10
N LEU A 565 -12.05 -27.73 -27.12
CA LEU A 565 -11.38 -27.27 -28.33
C LEU A 565 -10.32 -28.28 -28.75
N SER A 566 -10.53 -28.85 -29.94
CA SER A 566 -9.57 -29.72 -30.61
C SER A 566 -8.67 -28.93 -31.57
N ASP A 567 -7.61 -29.57 -32.04
CA ASP A 567 -6.81 -29.02 -33.13
C ASP A 567 -7.66 -28.85 -34.40
N THR A 568 -7.27 -27.86 -35.20
CA THR A 568 -7.96 -27.48 -36.45
C THR A 568 -7.87 -28.59 -37.49
N SER A 569 -8.87 -28.72 -38.36
CA SER A 569 -8.79 -29.66 -39.49
C SER A 569 -7.66 -29.27 -40.46
N LEU A 570 -7.07 -30.25 -41.15
CA LEU A 570 -5.96 -30.02 -42.09
C LEU A 570 -6.33 -29.05 -43.22
N GLU A 571 -7.59 -29.06 -43.67
CA GLU A 571 -8.08 -28.17 -44.71
C GLU A 571 -8.13 -26.72 -44.25
N VAL A 572 -8.64 -26.49 -43.04
CA VAL A 572 -8.74 -25.14 -42.45
C VAL A 572 -7.35 -24.64 -42.07
N ALA A 573 -6.47 -25.51 -41.57
CA ALA A 573 -5.06 -25.20 -41.32
C ALA A 573 -4.34 -24.71 -42.58
N LYS A 574 -4.58 -25.37 -43.73
CA LYS A 574 -4.03 -24.94 -45.02
C LYS A 574 -4.53 -23.55 -45.42
N ARG A 575 -5.84 -23.31 -45.33
CA ARG A 575 -6.45 -22.00 -45.64
C ARG A 575 -5.89 -20.91 -44.73
N PHE A 576 -5.74 -21.19 -43.44
CA PHE A 576 -5.15 -20.28 -42.47
C PHE A 576 -3.73 -19.86 -42.87
N VAL A 577 -2.86 -20.83 -43.17
CA VAL A 577 -1.47 -20.54 -43.56
C VAL A 577 -1.42 -19.72 -44.86
N ILE A 578 -2.24 -20.05 -45.86
CA ILE A 578 -2.31 -19.31 -47.13
C ILE A 578 -2.77 -17.86 -46.89
N ASN A 579 -3.86 -17.67 -46.15
CA ASN A 579 -4.39 -16.33 -45.85
C ASN A 579 -3.39 -15.50 -45.05
N HIS A 580 -2.68 -16.11 -44.09
CA HIS A 580 -1.66 -15.43 -43.30
C HIS A 580 -0.43 -15.02 -44.14
N ILE A 581 -0.09 -15.77 -45.19
CA ILE A 581 0.96 -15.42 -46.15
C ILE A 581 0.52 -14.27 -47.07
N ASP A 582 -0.75 -14.23 -47.45
CA ASP A 582 -1.28 -13.26 -48.43
C ASP A 582 -1.65 -11.89 -47.84
N PHE A 583 -1.89 -11.80 -46.52
CA PHE A 583 -2.41 -10.60 -45.85
C PHE A 583 -1.59 -9.31 -46.05
N GLU A 584 -0.26 -9.37 -46.18
CA GLU A 584 0.57 -8.16 -46.38
C GLU A 584 0.71 -7.71 -47.85
N ALA A 585 0.16 -8.45 -48.80
CA ALA A 585 0.22 -8.05 -50.22
C ALA A 585 -0.90 -7.10 -50.65
N GLU A 586 -1.91 -6.90 -49.81
CA GLU A 586 -3.02 -5.98 -50.09
C GLU A 586 -2.62 -4.49 -49.97
N ASP A 587 -1.47 -4.18 -49.35
CA ASP A 587 -0.94 -2.81 -49.24
C ASP A 587 -0.11 -2.37 -50.46
N ALA A 588 0.09 -3.23 -51.46
CA ALA A 588 0.80 -2.89 -52.69
C ALA A 588 -0.13 -2.25 -53.72
N GLU A 589 -0.30 -0.93 -53.61
CA GLU A 589 -0.83 0.01 -54.62
C GLU A 589 -2.05 -0.45 -55.44
N ALA A 590 -3.21 0.15 -55.11
CA ALA A 590 -4.39 0.16 -55.96
C ALA A 590 -4.04 0.55 -57.41
N GLY A 591 -3.97 -0.45 -58.31
CA GLY A 591 -3.84 -0.21 -59.75
C GLY A 591 -3.29 -1.35 -60.60
N ILE A 592 -2.50 -2.28 -60.04
CA ILE A 592 -1.92 -3.40 -60.81
C ILE A 592 -2.30 -4.71 -60.11
N LYS A 593 -2.98 -5.64 -60.82
CA LYS A 593 -3.26 -7.00 -60.32
C LYS A 593 -1.94 -7.79 -60.19
N GLN A 594 -1.18 -7.48 -59.15
CA GLN A 594 -0.02 -8.25 -58.73
C GLN A 594 -0.51 -9.58 -58.14
N LEU A 595 0.01 -10.71 -58.63
CA LEU A 595 -0.27 -12.05 -58.08
C LEU A 595 0.02 -12.03 -56.57
N THR A 596 -0.86 -12.62 -55.75
CA THR A 596 -0.61 -12.74 -54.31
C THR A 596 0.68 -13.52 -54.05
N PRO A 597 1.37 -13.32 -52.91
CA PRO A 597 2.57 -14.06 -52.54
C PRO A 597 2.37 -15.58 -52.62
N SER A 598 1.16 -16.07 -52.31
CA SER A 598 0.79 -17.46 -52.50
C SER A 598 0.71 -17.88 -53.97
N GLN A 599 0.11 -17.06 -54.84
CA GLN A 599 0.00 -17.33 -56.27
C GLN A 599 1.35 -17.26 -57.01
N ARG A 600 2.34 -16.54 -56.46
CA ARG A 600 3.71 -16.49 -56.99
C ARG A 600 4.53 -17.73 -56.64
N ARG A 601 4.17 -18.42 -55.57
CA ARG A 601 4.95 -19.51 -54.97
C ARG A 601 4.44 -20.88 -55.43
N LYS A 602 5.28 -21.62 -56.16
CA LYS A 602 5.00 -23.00 -56.60
C LYS A 602 5.20 -24.05 -55.49
N ASP A 603 5.93 -23.68 -54.45
CA ASP A 603 6.30 -24.50 -53.28
C ASP A 603 5.13 -24.72 -52.31
N LEU A 604 4.05 -23.94 -52.39
CA LEU A 604 2.88 -24.10 -51.52
C LEU A 604 2.08 -25.38 -51.79
N GLY A 605 2.28 -26.05 -52.93
CA GLY A 605 1.76 -27.40 -53.15
C GLY A 605 2.34 -28.43 -52.17
N GLU A 606 3.50 -28.16 -51.56
CA GLU A 606 4.11 -29.05 -50.56
C GLU A 606 3.34 -29.06 -49.24
N LEU A 607 2.53 -28.03 -48.94
CA LEU A 607 1.79 -27.91 -47.68
C LEU A 607 0.94 -29.14 -47.37
N ASP A 608 0.30 -29.75 -48.38
CA ASP A 608 -0.53 -30.95 -48.19
C ASP A 608 0.27 -32.15 -47.66
N SER A 609 1.55 -32.24 -48.00
CA SER A 609 2.42 -33.34 -47.55
C SER A 609 3.04 -33.09 -46.17
N VAL A 610 3.15 -31.82 -45.77
CA VAL A 610 3.89 -31.42 -44.57
C VAL A 610 2.96 -31.08 -43.39
N LEU A 611 1.75 -30.56 -43.66
CA LEU A 611 0.75 -30.24 -42.62
C LEU A 611 0.37 -31.42 -41.72
N PRO A 612 0.24 -32.68 -42.21
CA PRO A 612 -0.05 -33.82 -41.33
C PRO A 612 1.00 -34.04 -40.23
N ALA A 613 2.28 -33.71 -40.50
CA ALA A 613 3.36 -33.83 -39.52
C ALA A 613 3.32 -32.72 -38.46
N LEU A 614 2.78 -31.54 -38.80
CA LEU A 614 2.66 -30.42 -37.87
C LEU A 614 1.34 -30.45 -37.08
N GLY A 615 0.26 -30.91 -37.72
CA GLY A 615 -1.10 -30.89 -37.19
C GLY A 615 -1.79 -29.52 -37.35
N GLY A 616 -2.92 -29.36 -36.66
CA GLY A 616 -3.81 -28.20 -36.77
C GLY A 616 -3.69 -27.18 -35.66
N ARG A 617 -2.58 -27.17 -34.91
CA ARG A 617 -2.40 -26.30 -33.75
C ARG A 617 -2.14 -24.87 -34.19
N LEU A 618 -2.93 -23.90 -33.71
CA LEU A 618 -2.85 -22.50 -34.15
C LEU A 618 -1.44 -21.92 -33.99
N THR A 619 -0.81 -22.09 -32.83
CA THR A 619 0.54 -21.55 -32.58
C THR A 619 1.60 -22.13 -33.51
N ASP A 620 1.48 -23.41 -33.83
CA ASP A 620 2.44 -24.09 -34.71
C ASP A 620 2.21 -23.67 -36.18
N LEU A 621 0.95 -23.47 -36.58
CA LEU A 621 0.58 -22.95 -37.89
C LEU A 621 1.01 -21.49 -38.09
N GLU A 622 0.85 -20.63 -37.09
CA GLU A 622 1.36 -19.26 -37.11
C GLU A 622 2.89 -19.24 -37.25
N PHE A 623 3.58 -20.11 -36.51
CA PHE A 623 5.03 -20.22 -36.59
C PHE A 623 5.47 -20.71 -37.98
N LEU A 624 4.79 -21.72 -38.55
CA LEU A 624 5.01 -22.16 -39.93
C LEU A 624 4.78 -21.01 -40.93
N ALA A 625 3.66 -20.30 -40.83
CA ALA A 625 3.33 -19.21 -41.74
C ALA A 625 4.39 -18.10 -41.71
N ARG A 626 4.86 -17.73 -40.50
CA ARG A 626 5.96 -16.76 -40.33
C ARG A 626 7.26 -17.22 -40.98
N ARG A 627 7.63 -18.51 -40.87
CA ARG A 627 8.84 -19.06 -41.50
C ARG A 627 8.76 -19.11 -43.02
N ILE A 628 7.60 -19.51 -43.55
CA ILE A 628 7.36 -19.50 -44.99
C ILE A 628 7.43 -18.05 -45.51
N LYS A 629 6.83 -17.10 -44.80
CA LYS A 629 6.90 -15.67 -45.12
C LYS A 629 8.34 -15.14 -45.11
N ALA A 630 9.19 -15.61 -44.19
CA ALA A 630 10.62 -15.28 -44.17
C ALA A 630 11.43 -15.84 -45.36
N GLY A 631 10.81 -16.63 -46.24
CA GLY A 631 11.41 -17.14 -47.47
C GLY A 631 11.81 -18.61 -47.44
N GLU A 632 11.50 -19.35 -46.37
CA GLU A 632 11.74 -20.79 -46.31
C GLU A 632 10.68 -21.57 -47.09
N THR A 633 11.07 -22.74 -47.63
CA THR A 633 10.11 -23.68 -48.22
C THR A 633 9.32 -24.41 -47.13
N PRO A 634 8.05 -24.79 -47.36
CA PRO A 634 7.22 -25.46 -46.33
C PRO A 634 7.89 -26.70 -45.73
N ARG A 635 8.54 -27.53 -46.56
CA ARG A 635 9.24 -28.73 -46.11
C ARG A 635 10.46 -28.45 -45.23
N LYS A 636 11.21 -27.38 -45.54
CA LYS A 636 12.35 -26.96 -44.71
C LYS A 636 11.86 -26.40 -43.38
N ALA A 637 10.85 -25.53 -43.43
CA ALA A 637 10.29 -24.90 -42.24
C ALA A 637 9.79 -25.93 -41.22
N VAL A 638 9.02 -26.93 -41.63
CA VAL A 638 8.52 -27.96 -40.70
C VAL A 638 9.63 -28.87 -40.18
N ARG A 639 10.63 -29.23 -41.00
CA ARG A 639 11.77 -30.02 -40.50
C ARG A 639 12.47 -29.32 -39.35
N GLU A 640 12.66 -28.01 -39.49
CA GLU A 640 13.29 -27.17 -38.46
C GLU A 640 12.37 -26.99 -37.23
N ILE A 641 11.05 -26.92 -37.41
CA ILE A 641 10.08 -26.93 -36.29
C ILE A 641 10.18 -28.25 -35.50
N VAL A 642 10.26 -29.38 -36.21
CA VAL A 642 10.42 -30.70 -35.60
C VAL A 642 11.76 -30.79 -34.85
N GLU A 643 12.84 -30.25 -35.43
CA GLU A 643 14.17 -30.23 -34.80
C GLU A 643 14.22 -29.38 -33.52
N GLN A 644 13.59 -28.21 -33.56
CA GLN A 644 13.42 -27.37 -32.39
C GLN A 644 12.59 -28.10 -31.32
N SER A 645 11.47 -28.71 -31.71
CA SER A 645 10.60 -29.46 -30.80
C SER A 645 11.33 -30.65 -30.15
N ALA A 646 12.12 -31.39 -30.92
CA ALA A 646 12.95 -32.49 -30.41
C ALA A 646 13.98 -32.00 -29.38
N SER A 647 14.63 -30.87 -29.65
CA SER A 647 15.59 -30.24 -28.73
C SER A 647 14.91 -29.76 -27.43
N GLU A 648 13.71 -29.18 -27.55
CA GLU A 648 12.89 -28.77 -26.40
C GLU A 648 12.49 -29.97 -25.54
N ILE A 649 12.01 -31.07 -26.16
CA ILE A 649 11.63 -32.30 -25.46
C ILE A 649 12.83 -32.85 -24.67
N LEU A 650 13.98 -32.96 -25.34
CA LEU A 650 15.19 -33.50 -24.76
C LEU A 650 15.68 -32.65 -23.58
N LYS A 651 15.66 -31.31 -23.69
CA LYS A 651 16.05 -30.42 -22.59
C LYS A 651 15.05 -30.45 -21.43
N MET A 652 13.75 -30.46 -21.71
CA MET A 652 12.72 -30.34 -20.67
C MET A 652 12.44 -31.65 -19.93
N PHE A 653 12.39 -32.78 -20.66
CA PHE A 653 11.91 -34.06 -20.10
C PHE A 653 13.02 -35.07 -19.85
N VAL A 654 14.16 -34.96 -20.55
CA VAL A 654 15.22 -36.00 -20.53
C VAL A 654 16.50 -35.52 -19.84
N LEU A 655 17.07 -34.38 -20.26
CA LEU A 655 18.38 -33.90 -19.81
C LEU A 655 18.36 -32.78 -18.75
N GLY A 656 17.21 -32.14 -18.49
CA GLY A 656 17.17 -30.99 -17.58
C GLY A 656 17.55 -31.37 -16.14
N GLN A 657 18.09 -30.41 -15.37
CA GLN A 657 18.50 -30.65 -13.98
C GLN A 657 17.34 -31.17 -13.13
N GLU A 658 17.64 -32.08 -12.20
CA GLU A 658 16.72 -32.57 -11.17
C GLU A 658 16.44 -31.46 -10.16
N ASP A 659 15.67 -30.45 -10.56
CA ASP A 659 15.04 -29.56 -9.59
C ASP A 659 14.02 -30.40 -8.82
N GLY A 660 14.07 -30.37 -7.48
CA GLY A 660 13.33 -31.26 -6.57
C GLY A 660 11.80 -31.24 -6.63
N GLY A 661 11.21 -30.69 -7.69
CA GLY A 661 9.77 -30.67 -8.00
C GLY A 661 9.31 -31.61 -9.11
N ARG A 662 10.19 -32.33 -9.83
CA ARG A 662 9.75 -33.27 -10.89
C ARG A 662 9.10 -34.54 -10.31
N GLN A 663 7.90 -34.87 -10.81
CA GLN A 663 7.14 -36.06 -10.39
C GLN A 663 7.32 -37.27 -11.32
N TRP A 664 8.12 -37.15 -12.37
CA TRP A 664 8.44 -38.23 -13.31
C TRP A 664 9.95 -38.41 -13.41
N THR A 665 10.40 -39.62 -13.75
CA THR A 665 11.80 -39.91 -14.02
C THR A 665 12.12 -39.72 -15.52
N PRO A 666 13.37 -39.37 -15.88
CA PRO A 666 13.79 -39.31 -17.29
C PRO A 666 13.59 -40.64 -18.03
N GLN A 667 13.71 -41.77 -17.33
CA GLN A 667 13.50 -43.12 -17.84
C GLN A 667 12.04 -43.37 -18.22
N GLN A 668 11.11 -42.96 -17.34
CA GLN A 668 9.67 -43.01 -17.61
C GLN A 668 9.32 -42.20 -18.86
N ALA A 669 9.79 -40.94 -18.93
CA ALA A 669 9.56 -40.09 -20.10
C ALA A 669 10.16 -40.70 -21.39
N TRP A 670 11.37 -41.25 -21.32
CA TRP A 670 12.02 -41.90 -22.48
C TRP A 670 11.27 -43.13 -22.98
N LEU A 671 10.75 -43.97 -22.08
CA LEU A 671 9.97 -45.14 -22.46
C LEU A 671 8.73 -44.75 -23.26
N LEU A 672 8.02 -43.70 -22.84
CA LEU A 672 6.89 -43.15 -23.58
C LEU A 672 7.30 -42.59 -24.93
N ILE A 673 8.39 -41.81 -25.00
CA ILE A 673 8.91 -41.27 -26.27
C ILE A 673 9.20 -42.41 -27.24
N LYS A 674 9.87 -43.47 -26.78
CA LYS A 674 10.24 -44.63 -27.59
C LYS A 674 9.03 -45.43 -28.08
N GLN A 675 8.00 -45.59 -27.25
CA GLN A 675 6.78 -46.30 -27.63
C GLN A 675 5.91 -45.43 -28.56
N LEU A 676 5.77 -44.13 -28.29
CA LEU A 676 4.99 -43.19 -29.10
C LEU A 676 5.64 -42.88 -30.46
N ALA A 677 6.95 -43.06 -30.58
CA ALA A 677 7.64 -43.00 -31.87
C ALA A 677 7.28 -44.18 -32.78
N LYS A 678 6.96 -45.35 -32.22
CA LYS A 678 6.58 -46.54 -33.00
C LYS A 678 5.09 -46.59 -33.27
N ASP A 679 4.30 -46.34 -32.23
CA ASP A 679 2.86 -46.42 -32.24
C ASP A 679 2.27 -45.03 -32.01
N GLN A 680 1.39 -44.57 -32.91
CA GLN A 680 0.73 -43.25 -32.78
C GLN A 680 -0.13 -43.11 -31.51
N SER A 681 -0.53 -44.23 -30.90
CA SER A 681 -1.26 -44.26 -29.65
C SER A 681 -0.97 -45.53 -28.87
N ILE A 682 -0.78 -45.40 -27.55
CA ILE A 682 -0.50 -46.53 -26.65
C ILE A 682 -1.69 -46.73 -25.72
N ARG A 683 -1.95 -47.96 -25.29
CA ARG A 683 -3.00 -48.26 -24.32
C ARG A 683 -2.60 -47.82 -22.92
N TYR A 684 -3.48 -47.08 -22.25
CA TYR A 684 -3.19 -46.50 -20.93
C TYR A 684 -2.77 -47.55 -19.89
N ASN A 685 -3.52 -48.65 -19.78
CA ASN A 685 -3.25 -49.70 -18.79
C ASN A 685 -1.98 -50.51 -19.12
N GLU A 686 -1.58 -50.57 -20.40
CA GLU A 686 -0.38 -51.31 -20.81
C GLU A 686 0.88 -50.63 -20.29
N ILE A 687 0.92 -49.30 -20.33
CA ILE A 687 2.02 -48.52 -19.74
C ILE A 687 2.06 -48.66 -18.23
N LEU A 688 0.92 -48.62 -17.53
CA LEU A 688 0.89 -48.78 -16.08
C LEU A 688 1.39 -50.15 -15.60
N LEU A 689 1.30 -51.18 -16.45
CA LEU A 689 1.81 -52.53 -16.16
C LEU A 689 3.32 -52.67 -16.40
N SER A 690 3.95 -51.72 -17.08
CA SER A 690 5.40 -51.74 -17.34
C SER A 690 6.22 -51.52 -16.06
N ASP A 691 7.41 -52.12 -16.02
CA ASP A 691 8.26 -52.12 -14.81
C ASP A 691 8.57 -50.70 -14.29
N SER A 692 8.79 -49.74 -15.19
CA SER A 692 9.08 -48.33 -14.85
C SER A 692 7.89 -47.57 -14.24
N TYR A 693 6.65 -48.07 -14.40
CA TYR A 693 5.43 -47.39 -13.95
C TYR A 693 4.69 -48.10 -12.81
N LYS A 694 5.17 -49.28 -12.37
CA LYS A 694 4.57 -50.05 -11.26
C LYS A 694 4.45 -49.26 -9.96
N SER A 695 5.41 -48.38 -9.65
CA SER A 695 5.37 -47.55 -8.45
C SER A 695 5.09 -46.09 -8.81
N GLY A 696 3.88 -45.61 -8.54
CA GLY A 696 3.52 -44.20 -8.72
C GLY A 696 3.25 -43.77 -10.18
N GLY A 697 3.05 -44.72 -11.09
CA GLY A 697 2.91 -44.45 -12.52
C GLY A 697 1.76 -43.52 -12.89
N GLU A 698 0.62 -43.60 -12.21
CA GLU A 698 -0.52 -42.69 -12.47
C GLU A 698 -0.17 -41.22 -12.21
N LYS A 699 0.60 -40.94 -11.14
CA LYS A 699 1.05 -39.58 -10.82
C LYS A 699 2.05 -39.07 -11.86
N ALA A 700 2.97 -39.93 -12.30
CA ALA A 700 3.93 -39.60 -13.35
C ALA A 700 3.23 -39.31 -14.69
N LEU A 701 2.24 -40.13 -15.08
CA LEU A 701 1.45 -39.91 -16.30
C LEU A 701 0.64 -38.61 -16.23
N ALA A 702 0.00 -38.32 -15.09
CA ALA A 702 -0.72 -37.06 -14.90
C ALA A 702 0.22 -35.85 -14.98
N ALA A 703 1.42 -35.93 -14.39
CA ALA A 703 2.41 -34.87 -14.46
C ALA A 703 2.96 -34.66 -15.89
N LEU A 704 3.16 -35.74 -16.65
CA LEU A 704 3.58 -35.69 -18.05
C LEU A 704 2.49 -35.17 -19.00
N GLU A 705 1.22 -35.43 -18.69
CA GLU A 705 0.08 -34.82 -19.38
C GLU A 705 0.01 -33.31 -19.08
N GLN A 706 0.14 -32.90 -17.82
CA GLN A 706 0.18 -31.48 -17.44
C GLN A 706 1.33 -30.71 -18.07
N ALA A 707 2.47 -31.38 -18.26
CA ALA A 707 3.64 -30.83 -18.95
C ALA A 707 3.51 -30.87 -20.49
N GLU A 708 2.40 -31.38 -21.03
CA GLU A 708 2.07 -31.50 -22.46
C GLU A 708 3.00 -32.43 -23.27
N LEU A 709 3.78 -33.31 -22.63
CA LEU A 709 4.53 -34.33 -23.39
C LEU A 709 3.56 -35.32 -24.04
N ILE A 710 2.54 -35.72 -23.29
CA ILE A 710 1.50 -36.67 -23.70
C ILE A 710 0.10 -36.07 -23.51
N ALA A 711 -0.90 -36.66 -24.15
CA ALA A 711 -2.31 -36.40 -23.93
C ALA A 711 -3.02 -37.71 -23.61
N ILE A 712 -3.82 -37.74 -22.54
CA ILE A 712 -4.58 -38.93 -22.14
C ILE A 712 -5.99 -38.83 -22.70
N GLN A 713 -6.34 -39.74 -23.60
CA GLN A 713 -7.69 -39.86 -24.13
C GLN A 713 -8.58 -40.64 -23.17
N SER A 714 -9.70 -40.04 -22.81
CA SER A 714 -10.71 -40.63 -21.94
C SER A 714 -11.97 -40.96 -22.73
N TYR A 715 -12.56 -42.12 -22.47
CA TYR A 715 -13.84 -42.55 -23.02
C TYR A 715 -14.77 -42.89 -21.86
N ASN A 716 -15.95 -42.28 -21.81
CA ASN A 716 -16.91 -42.41 -20.70
C ASN A 716 -16.28 -42.18 -19.30
N GLY A 717 -15.38 -41.21 -19.19
CA GLY A 717 -14.69 -40.89 -17.93
C GLY A 717 -13.55 -41.84 -17.54
N ARG A 718 -13.22 -42.84 -18.37
CA ARG A 718 -12.09 -43.75 -18.15
C ARG A 718 -10.94 -43.46 -19.15
N PRO A 719 -9.69 -43.28 -18.67
CA PRO A 719 -8.51 -43.25 -19.53
C PRO A 719 -8.34 -44.56 -20.31
N TYR A 720 -8.17 -44.49 -21.63
CA TYR A 720 -7.99 -45.69 -22.46
C TYR A 720 -6.75 -45.64 -23.35
N ALA A 721 -6.37 -44.48 -23.88
CA ALA A 721 -5.23 -44.33 -24.76
C ALA A 721 -4.38 -43.10 -24.41
N ILE A 722 -3.08 -43.19 -24.71
CA ILE A 722 -2.10 -42.13 -24.57
C ILE A 722 -1.60 -41.77 -25.96
N LYS A 723 -1.58 -40.47 -26.27
CA LYS A 723 -1.06 -39.90 -27.51
C LYS A 723 0.02 -38.86 -27.22
N PRO A 724 0.82 -38.46 -28.23
CA PRO A 724 1.68 -37.29 -28.10
C PRO A 724 0.86 -36.04 -27.74
N GLY A 725 1.36 -35.20 -26.83
CA GLY A 725 0.62 -34.02 -26.35
C GLY A 725 0.44 -32.93 -27.41
N ARG A 726 1.34 -32.90 -28.40
CA ARG A 726 1.24 -32.10 -29.62
C ARG A 726 1.41 -32.98 -30.85
N PRO A 727 0.71 -32.72 -31.96
CA PRO A 727 0.91 -33.50 -33.19
C PRO A 727 2.37 -33.49 -33.67
N VAL A 728 3.04 -32.34 -33.58
CA VAL A 728 4.47 -32.16 -33.90
C VAL A 728 5.40 -33.08 -33.09
N TYR A 729 4.97 -33.54 -31.91
CA TYR A 729 5.81 -34.38 -31.07
C TYR A 729 5.98 -35.80 -31.61
N GLN A 730 5.05 -36.30 -32.43
CA GLN A 730 5.21 -37.61 -33.05
C GLN A 730 6.47 -37.67 -33.95
N PRO A 731 6.62 -36.82 -34.98
CA PRO A 731 7.84 -36.82 -35.80
C PRO A 731 9.09 -36.39 -35.00
N ALA A 732 8.92 -35.62 -33.92
CA ALA A 732 10.03 -35.30 -33.03
C ALA A 732 10.50 -36.52 -32.23
N PHE A 733 9.59 -37.37 -31.75
CA PHE A 733 9.92 -38.62 -31.07
C PHE A 733 10.61 -39.60 -32.03
N GLU A 734 10.10 -39.73 -33.27
CA GLU A 734 10.75 -40.52 -34.32
C GLU A 734 12.20 -40.07 -34.51
N LYS A 735 12.43 -38.76 -34.71
CA LYS A 735 13.77 -38.17 -34.85
C LYS A 735 14.67 -38.40 -33.63
N LEU A 736 14.13 -38.28 -32.41
CA LEU A 736 14.89 -38.55 -31.19
C LEU A 736 15.29 -40.03 -31.06
N THR A 737 14.47 -40.95 -31.56
CA THR A 737 14.77 -42.39 -31.54
C THR A 737 15.69 -42.83 -32.68
N GLU A 738 15.85 -42.03 -33.74
CA GLU A 738 16.82 -42.25 -34.82
C GLU A 738 18.27 -41.98 -34.36
N ASP A 739 18.46 -41.10 -33.38
CA ASP A 739 19.76 -40.87 -32.74
C ASP A 739 20.15 -42.09 -31.89
N LYS A 740 21.00 -42.95 -32.46
CA LYS A 740 21.47 -44.18 -31.83
C LYS A 740 22.26 -43.94 -30.55
N VAL A 741 23.00 -42.84 -30.43
CA VAL A 741 23.83 -42.55 -29.25
C VAL A 741 22.92 -42.14 -28.10
N LEU A 742 21.98 -41.22 -28.35
CA LEU A 742 20.96 -40.84 -27.38
C LEU A 742 20.13 -42.06 -26.97
N GLN A 743 19.65 -42.83 -27.93
CA GLN A 743 18.84 -44.02 -27.68
C GLN A 743 19.59 -45.03 -26.81
N SER A 744 20.85 -45.34 -27.14
CA SER A 744 21.65 -46.28 -26.39
C SER A 744 21.92 -45.80 -24.96
N ARG A 745 22.21 -44.51 -24.79
CA ARG A 745 22.42 -43.90 -23.47
C ARG A 745 21.18 -43.99 -22.58
N MET A 746 20.02 -43.67 -23.13
CA MET A 746 18.77 -43.66 -22.37
C MET A 746 18.25 -45.08 -22.12
N ASP A 747 18.37 -45.99 -23.09
CA ASP A 747 18.03 -47.40 -22.92
C ASP A 747 18.91 -48.06 -21.84
N LEU A 748 20.21 -47.71 -21.76
CA LEU A 748 21.07 -48.14 -20.66
C LEU A 748 20.57 -47.65 -19.30
N ALA A 749 20.06 -46.41 -19.22
CA ALA A 749 19.53 -45.88 -17.97
C ALA A 749 18.24 -46.61 -17.54
N VAL A 750 17.37 -46.97 -18.49
CA VAL A 750 16.16 -47.78 -18.24
C VAL A 750 16.54 -49.20 -17.79
N LEU A 751 17.50 -49.84 -18.46
CA LEU A 751 17.98 -51.18 -18.08
C LEU A 751 18.62 -51.17 -16.69
N ALA A 752 19.40 -50.15 -16.35
CA ALA A 752 20.00 -50.01 -15.02
C ALA A 752 18.94 -49.88 -13.91
N GLU A 753 17.84 -49.17 -14.17
CA GLU A 753 16.70 -49.10 -13.25
C GLU A 753 15.99 -50.46 -13.12
N GLY A 754 15.78 -51.15 -14.24
CA GLY A 754 15.24 -52.51 -14.25
C GLY A 754 16.09 -53.51 -13.46
N ILE A 755 17.42 -53.48 -13.63
CA ILE A 755 18.36 -54.28 -12.84
C ILE A 755 18.19 -53.97 -11.36
N LYS A 756 18.21 -52.69 -10.98
CA LYS A 756 18.04 -52.27 -9.58
C LYS A 756 16.72 -52.77 -8.97
N ALA A 757 15.62 -52.73 -9.71
CA ALA A 757 14.31 -53.18 -9.24
C ALA A 757 14.25 -54.70 -9.07
N GLU A 758 14.82 -55.47 -10.00
CA GLU A 758 14.89 -56.93 -9.90
C GLU A 758 15.86 -57.37 -8.79
N THR A 759 17.02 -56.72 -8.61
CA THR A 759 17.93 -56.97 -7.48
C THR A 759 17.27 -56.71 -6.14
N GLN A 760 16.52 -55.60 -5.99
CA GLN A 760 15.74 -55.35 -4.77
C GLN A 760 14.66 -56.40 -4.51
N SER A 761 14.11 -57.01 -5.58
CA SER A 761 13.14 -58.09 -5.44
C SER A 761 13.84 -59.37 -4.99
N ILE A 762 15.03 -59.67 -5.53
CA ILE A 762 15.90 -60.77 -5.09
C ILE A 762 16.25 -60.61 -3.61
N ASP A 763 16.73 -59.45 -3.18
CA ASP A 763 17.09 -59.17 -1.78
C ASP A 763 15.91 -59.47 -0.83
N LYS A 764 14.68 -59.10 -1.22
CA LYS A 764 13.47 -59.38 -0.42
C LYS A 764 13.15 -60.86 -0.35
N TYR A 765 13.26 -61.58 -1.46
CA TYR A 765 13.01 -63.02 -1.49
C TYR A 765 14.08 -63.78 -0.70
N GLU A 766 15.34 -63.35 -0.78
CA GLU A 766 16.46 -63.91 -0.01
C GLU A 766 16.32 -63.64 1.49
N GLN A 767 15.91 -62.43 1.88
CA GLN A 767 15.59 -62.12 3.28
C GLN A 767 14.45 -63.00 3.82
N GLU A 768 13.39 -63.20 3.04
CA GLU A 768 12.30 -64.10 3.44
C GLU A 768 12.77 -65.55 3.54
N LEU A 769 13.59 -66.01 2.59
CA LEU A 769 14.20 -67.34 2.63
C LEU A 769 15.14 -67.51 3.84
N HIS A 770 15.89 -66.47 4.21
CA HIS A 770 16.73 -66.45 5.40
C HIS A 770 15.90 -66.64 6.68
N LEU A 771 14.80 -65.87 6.82
CA LEU A 771 13.88 -65.99 7.96
C LEU A 771 13.23 -67.39 8.05
N LEU A 772 12.86 -67.97 6.90
CA LEU A 772 12.34 -69.35 6.85
C LEU A 772 13.43 -70.39 7.15
N GLY A 773 14.69 -70.06 6.88
CA GLY A 773 15.87 -70.87 7.20
C GLY A 773 16.25 -70.87 8.68
N GLU A 774 15.95 -69.79 9.40
CA GLU A 774 16.22 -69.66 10.85
C GLU A 774 15.28 -70.52 11.73
N LEU A 775 14.20 -71.07 11.17
CA LEU A 775 13.27 -71.91 11.92
C LEU A 775 13.93 -73.26 12.28
N PRO A 776 13.90 -73.69 13.57
CA PRO A 776 14.61 -74.88 14.05
C PRO A 776 14.08 -76.20 13.46
N ARG A 777 12.86 -76.20 12.92
CA ARG A 777 12.28 -77.33 12.17
C ARG A 777 11.34 -76.76 11.11
N GLN A 778 11.60 -77.01 9.84
CA GLN A 778 10.75 -76.54 8.75
C GLN A 778 9.52 -77.46 8.59
N PRO A 779 8.30 -77.00 8.88
CA PRO A 779 7.07 -77.74 8.59
C PRO A 779 6.92 -78.01 7.09
N ALA A 780 6.32 -79.16 6.73
CA ALA A 780 6.13 -79.57 5.33
C ALA A 780 5.23 -78.61 4.54
N GLU A 781 4.37 -77.87 5.26
CA GLU A 781 3.50 -76.82 4.74
C GLU A 781 4.29 -75.65 4.13
N LEU A 782 5.50 -75.37 4.64
CA LEU A 782 6.37 -74.28 4.14
C LEU A 782 7.16 -74.65 2.89
N THR A 783 7.29 -75.94 2.55
CA THR A 783 8.05 -76.39 1.37
C THR A 783 7.50 -75.78 0.08
N SER A 784 6.18 -75.61 -0.02
CA SER A 784 5.52 -74.94 -1.15
C SER A 784 5.95 -73.47 -1.30
N ARG A 785 6.06 -72.74 -0.17
CA ARG A 785 6.49 -71.34 -0.13
C ARG A 785 7.97 -71.18 -0.47
N VAL A 786 8.82 -72.06 0.06
CA VAL A 786 10.26 -72.06 -0.25
C VAL A 786 10.50 -72.29 -1.74
N ASN A 787 9.84 -73.28 -2.34
CA ASN A 787 9.92 -73.54 -3.78
C ASN A 787 9.41 -72.34 -4.62
N TYR A 788 8.34 -71.68 -4.18
CA TYR A 788 7.85 -70.46 -4.82
C TYR A 788 8.89 -69.35 -4.79
N LEU A 789 9.49 -69.06 -3.64
CA LEU A 789 10.51 -68.02 -3.49
C LEU A 789 11.76 -68.32 -4.33
N LEU A 790 12.26 -69.56 -4.31
CA LEU A 790 13.38 -70.00 -5.15
C LEU A 790 13.07 -69.82 -6.65
N SER A 791 11.85 -70.16 -7.08
CA SER A 791 11.44 -69.96 -8.48
C SER A 791 11.41 -68.47 -8.85
N LYS A 792 11.04 -67.59 -7.91
CA LYS A 792 11.02 -66.14 -8.12
C LYS A 792 12.42 -65.53 -8.15
N VAL A 793 13.33 -65.99 -7.29
CA VAL A 793 14.75 -65.59 -7.33
C VAL A 793 15.35 -65.99 -8.67
N MET A 794 15.18 -67.24 -9.11
CA MET A 794 15.69 -67.71 -10.40
C MET A 794 15.14 -66.90 -11.58
N ALA A 795 13.84 -66.60 -11.58
CA ALA A 795 13.22 -65.79 -12.64
C ALA A 795 13.72 -64.34 -12.65
N SER A 796 13.95 -63.74 -11.48
CA SER A 796 14.46 -62.37 -11.36
C SER A 796 15.93 -62.30 -11.79
N GLN A 797 16.74 -63.29 -11.40
CA GLN A 797 18.15 -63.40 -11.80
C GLN A 797 18.30 -63.57 -13.31
N ALA A 798 17.47 -64.41 -13.94
CA ALA A 798 17.48 -64.58 -15.39
C ALA A 798 17.19 -63.27 -16.16
N LYS A 799 16.33 -62.40 -15.60
CA LYS A 799 16.09 -61.06 -16.17
C LYS A 799 17.28 -60.14 -15.99
N VAL A 800 17.93 -60.15 -14.82
CA VAL A 800 19.14 -59.35 -14.57
C VAL A 800 20.23 -59.71 -15.58
N GLU A 801 20.49 -61.00 -15.78
CA GLU A 801 21.46 -61.47 -16.78
C GLU A 801 21.12 -61.02 -18.21
N ALA A 802 19.82 -61.05 -18.57
CA ALA A 802 19.36 -60.55 -19.86
C ALA A 802 19.57 -59.03 -20.01
N TYR A 803 19.27 -58.25 -18.98
CA TYR A 803 19.49 -56.80 -18.97
C TYR A 803 20.98 -56.43 -18.99
N GLU A 804 21.83 -57.19 -18.30
CA GLU A 804 23.30 -56.99 -18.34
C GLU A 804 23.88 -57.30 -19.71
N LYS A 805 23.41 -58.36 -20.37
CA LYS A 805 23.81 -58.69 -21.74
C LYS A 805 23.43 -57.58 -22.72
N GLN A 806 22.18 -57.10 -22.67
CA GLN A 806 21.73 -55.97 -23.49
C GLN A 806 22.51 -54.68 -23.17
N SER A 807 22.81 -54.45 -21.88
CA SER A 807 23.63 -53.31 -21.48
C SER A 807 25.06 -53.39 -22.05
N GLY A 808 25.63 -54.59 -22.15
CA GLY A 808 26.92 -54.81 -22.80
C GLY A 808 26.92 -54.47 -24.29
N GLU A 809 25.82 -54.75 -25.00
CA GLU A 809 25.66 -54.41 -26.42
C GLU A 809 25.52 -52.90 -26.62
N LEU A 810 24.67 -52.23 -25.83
CA LEU A 810 24.47 -50.78 -25.92
C LEU A 810 25.73 -49.98 -25.55
N LYS A 811 26.52 -50.45 -24.57
CA LYS A 811 27.81 -49.82 -24.23
C LYS A 811 28.79 -49.84 -25.40
N LYS A 812 28.78 -50.89 -26.23
CA LYS A 812 29.64 -50.95 -27.43
C LYS A 812 29.27 -49.87 -28.43
N ILE A 813 27.97 -49.64 -28.64
CA ILE A 813 27.47 -48.59 -29.55
C ILE A 813 27.95 -47.21 -29.09
N LEU A 814 27.85 -46.92 -27.79
CA LEU A 814 28.33 -45.66 -27.19
C LEU A 814 29.84 -45.45 -27.31
N THR A 815 30.63 -46.52 -27.44
CA THR A 815 32.08 -46.41 -27.68
C THR A 815 32.43 -46.27 -29.16
N SER A 816 31.52 -46.61 -30.08
CA SER A 816 31.79 -46.64 -31.53
C SER A 816 31.19 -45.46 -32.32
N GLU A 817 30.08 -44.89 -31.85
CA GLU A 817 29.34 -43.80 -32.52
C GLU A 817 29.41 -42.50 -31.70
N TYR A 818 29.20 -41.33 -32.33
CA TYR A 818 29.25 -39.99 -31.69
C TYR A 818 27.94 -39.23 -31.88
#